data_AF-A0A954UJB3-F1
#
_entry.id   AF-A0A954UJB3-F1
#
_cell.length_a   1.000
_cell.length_b   1.000
_cell.length_c   1.000
_cell.angle_alpha   90.00
_cell.angle_beta   90.00
_cell.angle_gamma   90.00
#
_symmetry.space_group_name_H-M   'P 1'
#
loop_
_entity.id
_entity.type
_entity.pdbx_description
1 polymer ?
#
loop_
_entity_poly.entity_id
_entity_poly.type
_entity_poly.pdbx_seq_one_letter_code
_entity_poly.pdbx_strand_id
1 'polypeptide(L)'
;PAVPFGDEFTLLDVNSAGELVFSAKLDRSNPAVTRSNDDALFVTRRDPIFNLDELTLIAREGTPIPTAQGQLFDVPQARRGWAISDTGAVVFSSGSDAVFLANVASDTVTDFVWSGACNESNWHASCGDSNWNDKQDNSPAFQAPGDVMGLETALIATATVNITERPVILKRLDAGGALVVEQPLTVKEASSIRNLSLAADLKTDNLLTLTGQNVWLNGTLGSTDPGVLVPLGDSRVVVGPTAVLELRATEASRNKRLNTNLTIQGAVMLQDANGEAGILTLGNDTELLAETTGELQMRGSTVLQGTGEFKLLGRLKKIAPPPELDDPAGGTAQIGVPMNVSQQGIIDVRAGRLVFTADGSHTQASYQVSKDATLEFSGATTNVFKVNASGDGDVLIRSGTYEVATGGTASFNMNGINGGSLTIGFPQAGESGPTVKLKGTLRNDGSSIWFNGKIEKTDQLGEFENTGTLEMRPTTLENVKLDAPLVNLTDESDSSKGGLIRQSGFLVIGAGSIHNQRGATYSLLDNSVVLELFPGEQYSFRNDGLLTSSTTSTFDSVYFNSRLVNQGRIEVKRGQLNLSGESTHDAAQIEISEGAKLVIGQNALDDEFAPRELTSSTFRGTSRISGGTVSIPGGILVAGELTIQSNVEEITSNRSLQGGHWVIEDNGLLTLNDQVHITELDTLEPEGVHVEFHGSGRSPSFSVFEVTEKFLVANMATLRFSGVDAAIADLSIRSGGTVTIDGNSDLRTSQVSIQVGEFDESQFSIEKGSKLDLTALDVGGELLDPDVGVSLRIDGVLNAIVVRNEGGGAFYGTGTINGQTFDNKGELSGGNSPGILTFNVAEFLQRPESSLLAELGGSQVGTQYDQIRISGTTELDGTLDIRFLDRFLPAPSDRFVLLASEQGILGRFSNTPNDVLRLIRGSFDVVYTDTTVELSNFRLNGDFNQNAMLDVEDISLLVSAINRAENDMTFDVNTDNVVDNNDLRAWVHDIALTYFGDANLDGEFNSGDLIKVFQAGTYEDAITGNSTWETGDWNGDGDFTTGDLIVAFQDGGYELGPNSVAIPEPKSSLLPILIGMIAWQQIARRT
;
A
#
# COMPACT_ATOMS: atom_id res chain seq x y z
N PRO A 1 30.30 21.83 58.61
CA PRO A 1 31.19 20.65 58.62
C PRO A 1 30.45 19.42 59.16
N ALA A 2 30.29 18.37 58.33
CA ALA A 2 29.59 17.09 58.59
C ALA A 2 28.07 17.18 58.93
N VAL A 3 27.11 16.48 58.29
CA VAL A 3 26.93 15.85 56.95
C VAL A 3 25.39 15.92 56.67
N PRO A 4 24.88 16.27 55.46
CA PRO A 4 23.44 16.29 55.10
C PRO A 4 22.95 14.93 54.52
N PHE A 5 21.68 14.61 54.22
CA PHE A 5 20.37 15.31 54.08
C PHE A 5 19.28 14.57 54.92
N GLY A 6 17.97 14.85 54.95
CA GLY A 6 17.05 15.77 54.24
C GLY A 6 15.83 14.99 53.66
N ASP A 7 14.60 15.35 54.09
CA ASP A 7 13.37 14.54 53.96
C ASP A 7 12.66 14.60 52.59
N GLU A 8 11.71 13.69 52.35
CA GLU A 8 10.42 14.03 51.71
C GLU A 8 9.33 12.93 51.90
N PHE A 9 8.22 13.29 52.57
CA PHE A 9 6.93 12.60 52.49
C PHE A 9 5.89 13.63 52.04
N THR A 10 5.16 13.37 50.95
CA THR A 10 4.13 14.28 50.44
C THR A 10 2.75 13.87 50.92
N LEU A 11 1.98 14.83 51.46
CA LEU A 11 0.54 14.71 51.69
C LEU A 11 -0.16 14.95 50.35
N LEU A 12 -1.04 14.04 49.92
CA LEU A 12 -1.67 14.12 48.59
C LEU A 12 -3.12 14.62 48.61
N ASP A 13 -3.94 14.20 49.58
CA ASP A 13 -5.32 14.69 49.70
C ASP A 13 -5.92 14.46 51.11
N VAL A 14 -7.04 15.14 51.39
CA VAL A 14 -7.96 14.87 52.50
C VAL A 14 -9.34 14.67 51.91
N ASN A 15 -9.85 13.43 51.96
CA ASN A 15 -11.19 13.14 51.43
C ASN A 15 -12.29 13.85 52.23
N SER A 16 -13.50 13.90 51.69
CA SER A 16 -14.66 14.58 52.32
C SER A 16 -15.16 13.94 53.64
N ALA A 17 -14.50 12.89 54.14
CA ALA A 17 -14.72 12.30 55.47
C ALA A 17 -13.63 12.67 56.50
N GLY A 18 -12.54 13.34 56.08
CA GLY A 18 -11.51 13.88 56.97
C GLY A 18 -10.30 12.98 57.24
N GLU A 19 -10.04 11.98 56.38
CA GLU A 19 -8.90 11.08 56.50
C GLU A 19 -7.68 11.56 55.68
N LEU A 20 -6.47 11.30 56.18
CA LEU A 20 -5.20 11.74 55.59
C LEU A 20 -4.51 10.59 54.83
N VAL A 21 -4.11 10.82 53.57
CA VAL A 21 -3.39 9.82 52.74
C VAL A 21 -1.96 10.27 52.45
N PHE A 22 -0.99 9.38 52.73
CA PHE A 22 0.44 9.55 52.45
C PHE A 22 0.94 8.46 51.49
N SER A 23 2.00 8.76 50.72
CA SER A 23 2.67 7.76 49.87
C SER A 23 4.12 7.51 50.32
N ALA A 24 4.62 6.29 50.08
CA ALA A 24 6.01 5.92 50.25
C ALA A 24 6.48 5.04 49.08
N LYS A 25 7.56 5.43 48.42
CA LYS A 25 8.20 4.61 47.36
C LYS A 25 9.02 3.50 47.99
N LEU A 26 8.86 2.28 47.51
CA LEU A 26 9.73 1.15 47.87
C LEU A 26 10.22 0.47 46.58
N ASP A 27 11.49 0.68 46.26
CA ASP A 27 12.19 0.07 45.14
C ASP A 27 12.89 -1.23 45.58
N ARG A 28 12.70 -2.33 44.84
CA ARG A 28 13.41 -3.61 45.03
C ARG A 28 13.55 -4.40 43.73
N SER A 29 14.74 -4.34 43.15
CA SER A 29 15.21 -5.30 42.15
C SER A 29 15.86 -6.55 42.77
N ASN A 30 15.54 -7.73 42.21
CA ASN A 30 16.22 -9.04 42.34
C ASN A 30 15.97 -9.95 43.57
N PRO A 31 15.98 -11.30 43.41
CA PRO A 31 14.79 -12.09 43.74
C PRO A 31 15.06 -13.51 44.31
N ALA A 32 15.07 -13.69 45.64
CA ALA A 32 15.22 -15.03 46.25
C ALA A 32 14.76 -15.15 47.71
N VAL A 33 13.53 -14.73 48.07
CA VAL A 33 12.97 -14.99 49.42
C VAL A 33 11.49 -15.38 49.36
N THR A 34 11.14 -16.38 50.16
CA THR A 34 9.81 -17.01 50.25
C THR A 34 9.00 -16.59 51.48
N ARG A 35 7.66 -16.72 51.36
CA ARG A 35 6.68 -17.17 52.37
C ARG A 35 6.16 -16.22 53.49
N SER A 36 4.89 -16.54 53.80
CA SER A 36 4.17 -16.53 55.10
C SER A 36 3.83 -15.20 55.78
N ASN A 37 2.53 -14.90 55.70
CA ASN A 37 1.57 -14.79 56.80
C ASN A 37 1.80 -13.83 57.98
N ASP A 38 0.71 -13.10 58.27
CA ASP A 38 0.19 -12.71 59.58
C ASP A 38 1.10 -11.85 60.49
N ASP A 39 0.88 -10.54 60.47
CA ASP A 39 0.18 -9.84 61.57
C ASP A 39 0.14 -8.32 61.33
N ALA A 40 -1.07 -7.75 61.21
CA ALA A 40 -1.30 -6.30 61.15
C ALA A 40 -2.24 -5.86 62.28
N LEU A 41 -1.64 -5.51 63.41
CA LEU A 41 -2.28 -4.91 64.58
C LEU A 41 -2.25 -3.38 64.45
N PHE A 42 -3.40 -2.68 64.46
CA PHE A 42 -3.53 -1.33 65.05
C PHE A 42 -5.00 -0.96 65.33
N VAL A 43 -5.21 0.04 66.20
CA VAL A 43 -6.42 0.20 67.03
C VAL A 43 -7.19 1.49 66.72
N THR A 44 -8.52 1.38 66.61
CA THR A 44 -9.47 2.50 66.60
C THR A 44 -9.82 2.99 68.01
N ARG A 45 -9.98 4.32 68.23
CA ARG A 45 -11.21 4.91 68.86
C ARG A 45 -11.13 6.41 69.21
N ARG A 46 -12.29 7.07 69.05
CA ARG A 46 -12.89 7.98 70.05
C ARG A 46 -14.42 7.90 69.95
N ASP A 47 -15.06 7.30 70.95
CA ASP A 47 -16.53 7.27 71.09
C ASP A 47 -17.08 8.62 71.59
N PRO A 48 -18.41 8.75 71.77
CA PRO A 48 -18.92 8.54 73.14
C PRO A 48 -20.27 7.79 73.31
N ILE A 49 -20.30 6.84 74.27
CA ILE A 49 -21.32 6.68 75.35
C ILE A 49 -22.72 6.09 74.96
N PHE A 50 -23.37 5.09 75.59
CA PHE A 50 -23.19 4.19 76.78
C PHE A 50 -23.40 2.70 76.33
N ASN A 51 -22.69 1.63 76.75
CA ASN A 51 -22.49 0.98 78.08
C ASN A 51 -23.63 0.00 78.47
N LEU A 52 -23.46 -1.23 79.01
CA LEU A 52 -22.33 -2.19 79.16
C LEU A 52 -22.93 -3.55 79.64
N ASP A 53 -22.31 -4.70 79.33
CA ASP A 53 -21.87 -5.74 80.32
C ASP A 53 -21.50 -7.11 79.69
N GLU A 54 -20.20 -7.46 79.85
CA GLU A 54 -19.57 -8.80 80.01
C GLU A 54 -19.65 -9.91 78.92
N LEU A 55 -18.81 -10.97 78.96
CA LEU A 55 -17.34 -11.03 78.74
C LEU A 55 -16.88 -12.51 78.48
N THR A 56 -16.14 -12.79 77.38
CA THR A 56 -14.99 -13.75 77.25
C THR A 56 -15.06 -15.30 77.47
N LEU A 57 -14.62 -16.13 76.49
CA LEU A 57 -13.43 -17.07 76.50
C LEU A 57 -13.52 -18.41 75.67
N ILE A 58 -12.51 -18.61 74.78
CA ILE A 58 -11.75 -19.84 74.38
C ILE A 58 -12.46 -21.09 73.77
N ALA A 59 -12.04 -21.52 72.54
CA ALA A 59 -11.26 -22.76 72.27
C ALA A 59 -11.09 -23.10 70.75
N ARG A 60 -10.02 -23.85 70.41
CA ARG A 60 -9.67 -24.39 69.07
C ARG A 60 -9.26 -25.87 69.20
N GLU A 61 -9.74 -26.76 68.30
CA GLU A 61 -9.22 -28.10 67.89
C GLU A 61 -10.39 -28.92 67.27
N GLY A 62 -10.24 -29.85 66.31
CA GLY A 62 -9.10 -30.31 65.51
C GLY A 62 -9.36 -31.69 64.84
N THR A 63 -8.47 -32.14 63.92
CA THR A 63 -8.29 -33.54 63.43
C THR A 63 -9.37 -34.19 62.51
N PRO A 64 -9.07 -35.26 61.70
CA PRO A 64 -7.98 -36.24 61.83
C PRO A 64 -7.12 -36.60 60.58
N ILE A 65 -6.07 -37.40 60.85
CA ILE A 65 -5.07 -37.97 59.93
C ILE A 65 -5.32 -39.50 59.80
N PRO A 66 -5.09 -40.14 58.62
CA PRO A 66 -5.18 -41.60 58.49
C PRO A 66 -3.90 -42.35 58.92
N THR A 67 -4.08 -43.59 59.38
CA THR A 67 -3.08 -44.45 60.03
C THR A 67 -2.20 -45.28 59.06
N ALA A 68 -0.95 -45.58 59.45
CA ALA A 68 -0.36 -46.94 59.39
C ALA A 68 1.06 -47.08 60.00
N GLN A 69 1.19 -48.03 60.93
CA GLN A 69 2.37 -48.91 61.21
C GLN A 69 3.74 -48.34 61.66
N GLY A 70 4.18 -48.76 62.86
CA GLY A 70 5.57 -48.63 63.37
C GLY A 70 5.70 -49.06 64.84
N GLN A 71 6.39 -50.15 65.13
CA GLN A 71 6.37 -50.88 66.42
C GLN A 71 7.24 -50.30 67.57
N LEU A 72 6.73 -50.50 68.80
CA LEU A 72 7.40 -50.90 70.07
C LEU A 72 8.49 -50.00 70.73
N PHE A 73 8.20 -49.55 71.96
CA PHE A 73 9.00 -49.90 73.17
C PHE A 73 8.19 -49.71 74.47
N ASP A 74 8.60 -50.40 75.55
CA ASP A 74 7.82 -50.68 76.78
C ASP A 74 7.81 -49.60 77.90
N VAL A 75 6.61 -49.33 78.43
CA VAL A 75 6.15 -49.59 79.83
C VAL A 75 7.23 -49.66 80.94
N PRO A 76 7.15 -48.83 82.02
CA PRO A 76 6.42 -49.25 83.24
C PRO A 76 5.57 -48.16 83.94
N GLN A 77 4.28 -48.45 84.25
CA GLN A 77 3.73 -48.79 85.60
C GLN A 77 3.74 -47.59 86.59
N ALA A 78 2.70 -47.24 87.35
CA ALA A 78 1.55 -47.96 87.92
C ALA A 78 0.57 -46.90 88.55
N ARG A 79 -0.70 -47.13 88.92
CA ARG A 79 -1.68 -48.25 88.85
C ARG A 79 -3.07 -47.67 89.25
N ARG A 80 -4.15 -48.19 88.64
CA ARG A 80 -5.53 -48.40 89.19
C ARG A 80 -6.18 -47.26 90.03
N GLY A 81 -7.36 -46.70 89.71
CA GLY A 81 -8.36 -46.95 88.66
C GLY A 81 -9.80 -47.04 89.23
N TRP A 82 -10.81 -46.99 88.35
CA TRP A 82 -12.27 -47.15 88.63
C TRP A 82 -12.91 -45.99 89.42
N ALA A 83 -14.09 -45.44 89.10
CA ALA A 83 -14.96 -45.53 87.91
C ALA A 83 -15.89 -44.30 87.82
N ILE A 84 -16.68 -44.21 86.73
CA ILE A 84 -17.53 -43.08 86.30
C ILE A 84 -18.73 -42.79 87.23
N SER A 85 -19.16 -41.53 87.30
CA SER A 85 -20.60 -41.18 87.27
C SER A 85 -20.84 -39.80 86.64
N ASP A 86 -21.55 -39.78 85.52
CA ASP A 86 -21.92 -38.58 84.77
C ASP A 86 -23.09 -37.81 85.41
N THR A 87 -22.85 -37.08 86.50
CA THR A 87 -23.79 -36.05 87.02
C THR A 87 -23.05 -34.99 87.85
N GLY A 88 -22.69 -33.88 87.23
CA GLY A 88 -21.93 -32.77 87.85
C GLY A 88 -22.78 -31.60 88.34
N ALA A 89 -23.85 -31.86 89.11
CA ALA A 89 -24.58 -30.77 89.78
C ALA A 89 -23.99 -30.50 91.17
N VAL A 90 -23.54 -29.27 91.42
CA VAL A 90 -23.24 -28.78 92.78
C VAL A 90 -24.09 -27.54 93.06
N VAL A 91 -24.97 -27.69 94.04
CA VAL A 91 -25.90 -26.68 94.55
C VAL A 91 -25.23 -25.87 95.64
N PHE A 92 -25.52 -24.56 95.72
CA PHE A 92 -25.62 -23.89 97.01
C PHE A 92 -26.91 -23.07 97.13
N SER A 93 -27.53 -23.19 98.29
CA SER A 93 -28.88 -22.73 98.60
C SER A 93 -28.93 -21.29 99.10
N SER A 94 -29.90 -20.51 98.62
CA SER A 94 -30.76 -19.74 99.53
C SER A 94 -31.99 -20.61 99.85
N GLY A 95 -32.36 -20.70 101.13
CA GLY A 95 -33.19 -21.81 101.62
C GLY A 95 -34.70 -21.73 101.37
N SER A 96 -35.36 -22.89 101.52
CA SER A 96 -36.82 -23.14 101.64
C SER A 96 -37.69 -22.62 100.48
N ASP A 97 -38.24 -23.46 99.60
CA ASP A 97 -39.05 -24.66 99.91
C ASP A 97 -38.87 -25.85 98.95
N ALA A 98 -39.38 -27.02 99.34
CA ALA A 98 -39.16 -28.30 98.65
C ALA A 98 -40.35 -28.79 97.84
N VAL A 99 -40.10 -29.39 96.66
CA VAL A 99 -41.04 -30.24 95.91
C VAL A 99 -40.31 -31.47 95.36
N PHE A 100 -41.01 -32.61 95.28
CA PHE A 100 -40.47 -33.93 94.98
C PHE A 100 -39.97 -34.12 93.53
N LEU A 101 -38.94 -34.96 93.39
CA LEU A 101 -38.47 -35.53 92.13
C LEU A 101 -39.46 -36.58 91.59
N ALA A 102 -39.71 -36.54 90.28
CA ALA A 102 -40.14 -37.68 89.48
C ALA A 102 -39.16 -37.84 88.30
N ASN A 103 -38.85 -39.08 87.93
CA ASN A 103 -37.83 -39.40 86.93
C ASN A 103 -38.11 -38.71 85.58
N VAL A 104 -37.10 -38.00 85.05
CA VAL A 104 -36.99 -37.72 83.62
C VAL A 104 -36.02 -38.76 83.04
N ALA A 105 -36.49 -39.54 82.07
CA ALA A 105 -35.66 -40.50 81.37
C ALA A 105 -34.66 -39.76 80.46
N SER A 106 -33.56 -40.44 80.11
CA SER A 106 -32.55 -39.94 79.17
C SER A 106 -33.13 -39.55 77.82
N ASP A 107 -32.73 -38.39 77.29
CA ASP A 107 -32.90 -38.04 75.87
C ASP A 107 -32.10 -39.01 74.99
N THR A 108 -32.69 -40.16 74.67
CA THR A 108 -32.24 -40.99 73.55
C THR A 108 -32.61 -40.31 72.25
N VAL A 109 -31.65 -40.21 71.33
CA VAL A 109 -31.94 -39.83 69.94
C VAL A 109 -33.01 -40.76 69.39
N THR A 110 -34.21 -40.22 69.18
CA THR A 110 -35.33 -40.94 68.60
C THR A 110 -35.23 -40.84 67.07
N ASP A 111 -35.04 -41.99 66.44
CA ASP A 111 -35.34 -42.16 65.03
C ASP A 111 -36.85 -42.41 64.92
N PHE A 112 -37.52 -41.77 63.96
CA PHE A 112 -38.97 -41.88 63.76
C PHE A 112 -39.26 -42.66 62.46
N VAL A 113 -40.26 -43.53 62.50
CA VAL A 113 -40.79 -44.21 61.32
C VAL A 113 -42.22 -43.74 61.08
N TRP A 114 -42.53 -43.38 59.84
CA TRP A 114 -43.90 -43.04 59.43
C TRP A 114 -44.82 -44.25 59.59
N SER A 115 -45.77 -44.16 60.52
CA SER A 115 -46.79 -45.19 60.76
C SER A 115 -48.07 -44.90 59.98
N GLY A 116 -48.37 -43.62 59.72
CA GLY A 116 -49.60 -43.18 59.04
C GLY A 116 -50.88 -43.56 59.81
N ALA A 117 -50.79 -43.73 61.13
CA ALA A 117 -51.86 -44.26 61.98
C ALA A 117 -53.20 -43.50 61.87
N CYS A 118 -53.18 -42.22 61.48
CA CYS A 118 -54.36 -41.38 61.32
C CYS A 118 -54.97 -41.41 59.90
N ASN A 119 -54.48 -42.26 58.99
CA ASN A 119 -54.93 -42.36 57.59
C ASN A 119 -54.83 -41.05 56.78
N GLU A 120 -53.94 -40.15 57.17
CA GLU A 120 -53.69 -38.86 56.52
C GLU A 120 -52.23 -38.74 56.09
N SER A 121 -51.95 -37.84 55.14
CA SER A 121 -50.58 -37.57 54.68
C SER A 121 -49.87 -36.45 55.46
N ASN A 122 -50.54 -35.76 56.38
CA ASN A 122 -50.00 -34.56 57.02
C ASN A 122 -48.91 -34.89 58.05
N TRP A 123 -47.70 -34.36 57.84
CA TRP A 123 -46.52 -34.53 58.70
C TRP A 123 -46.79 -34.21 60.18
N HIS A 124 -47.64 -33.21 60.43
CA HIS A 124 -47.86 -32.59 61.74
C HIS A 124 -49.11 -33.08 62.48
N ALA A 125 -49.97 -33.86 61.83
CA ALA A 125 -51.29 -34.16 62.36
C ALA A 125 -51.28 -35.28 63.41
N SER A 126 -52.25 -35.20 64.34
CA SER A 126 -52.43 -36.14 65.45
C SER A 126 -53.92 -36.42 65.67
N CYS A 127 -54.26 -37.69 65.88
CA CYS A 127 -55.65 -38.18 65.97
C CYS A 127 -55.97 -38.89 67.30
N GLY A 128 -55.17 -38.62 68.34
CA GLY A 128 -55.14 -39.37 69.60
C GLY A 128 -53.87 -40.21 69.73
N ASP A 129 -53.38 -40.72 68.59
CA ASP A 129 -52.01 -41.20 68.37
C ASP A 129 -51.32 -40.32 67.32
N SER A 130 -50.00 -40.47 67.14
CA SER A 130 -49.20 -39.75 66.13
C SER A 130 -49.08 -40.56 64.82
N ASN A 131 -48.93 -39.86 63.70
CA ASN A 131 -48.57 -40.46 62.40
C ASN A 131 -47.12 -40.98 62.35
N TRP A 132 -46.36 -40.78 63.42
CA TRP A 132 -45.00 -41.25 63.61
C TRP A 132 -44.92 -42.22 64.79
N ASN A 133 -44.12 -43.27 64.64
CA ASN A 133 -43.72 -44.17 65.72
C ASN A 133 -42.24 -43.99 66.04
N ASP A 134 -41.84 -44.25 67.29
CA ASP A 134 -40.43 -44.44 67.62
C ASP A 134 -39.91 -45.72 66.94
N LYS A 135 -38.77 -45.62 66.23
CA LYS A 135 -38.16 -46.76 65.51
C LYS A 135 -37.64 -47.86 66.44
N GLN A 136 -37.35 -47.56 67.71
CA GLN A 136 -36.75 -48.50 68.66
C GLN A 136 -37.77 -49.52 69.18
N ASP A 137 -38.99 -49.09 69.50
CA ASP A 137 -40.04 -49.95 70.08
C ASP A 137 -41.36 -49.97 69.28
N ASN A 138 -41.47 -49.17 68.22
CA ASN A 138 -42.65 -49.01 67.36
C ASN A 138 -43.91 -48.52 68.12
N SER A 139 -43.74 -47.83 69.26
CA SER A 139 -44.82 -47.13 69.95
C SER A 139 -45.16 -45.78 69.27
N PRO A 140 -46.40 -45.26 69.38
CA PRO A 140 -46.76 -43.96 68.86
C PRO A 140 -45.92 -42.85 69.50
N ALA A 141 -45.31 -41.99 68.68
CA ALA A 141 -44.48 -40.89 69.16
C ALA A 141 -45.32 -39.78 69.81
N PHE A 142 -44.80 -39.14 70.84
CA PHE A 142 -45.48 -38.02 71.51
C PHE A 142 -45.48 -36.71 70.70
N GLN A 143 -44.64 -36.59 69.68
CA GLN A 143 -44.47 -35.39 68.84
C GLN A 143 -43.99 -35.79 67.44
N ALA A 144 -44.14 -34.90 66.46
CA ALA A 144 -43.61 -35.13 65.12
C ALA A 144 -42.07 -34.89 65.08
N PRO A 145 -41.32 -35.63 64.25
CA PRO A 145 -39.90 -35.35 64.03
C PRO A 145 -39.72 -33.94 63.46
N GLY A 146 -38.78 -33.20 64.06
CA GLY A 146 -38.44 -31.83 63.71
C GLY A 146 -39.17 -30.72 64.48
N ASP A 147 -40.00 -31.08 65.46
CA ASP A 147 -40.68 -30.11 66.34
C ASP A 147 -39.79 -29.50 67.45
N VAL A 148 -38.61 -30.08 67.72
CA VAL A 148 -37.80 -29.73 68.93
C VAL A 148 -36.43 -29.15 68.61
N MET A 149 -35.46 -29.92 68.08
CA MET A 149 -34.09 -29.40 67.84
C MET A 149 -33.45 -29.77 66.50
N GLY A 150 -34.11 -30.58 65.65
CA GLY A 150 -33.50 -31.04 64.40
C GLY A 150 -32.29 -31.93 64.66
N LEU A 151 -32.44 -32.84 65.63
CA LEU A 151 -31.54 -33.94 65.96
C LEU A 151 -32.13 -35.30 65.54
N GLU A 152 -33.39 -35.29 65.10
CA GLU A 152 -34.23 -36.44 64.79
C GLU A 152 -33.99 -36.98 63.38
N THR A 153 -34.01 -38.31 63.21
CA THR A 153 -34.06 -38.97 61.91
C THR A 153 -35.51 -39.32 61.55
N ALA A 154 -35.96 -39.05 60.34
CA ALA A 154 -37.28 -39.45 59.85
C ALA A 154 -37.18 -40.46 58.70
N LEU A 155 -37.90 -41.59 58.81
CA LEU A 155 -37.97 -42.64 57.79
C LEU A 155 -39.41 -42.80 57.26
N ILE A 156 -39.62 -42.53 55.98
CA ILE A 156 -40.90 -42.74 55.27
C ILE A 156 -40.67 -43.86 54.24
N ALA A 157 -41.16 -45.07 54.51
CA ALA A 157 -40.83 -46.22 53.67
C ALA A 157 -41.41 -46.13 52.24
N THR A 158 -42.72 -45.83 52.10
CA THR A 158 -43.44 -45.80 50.81
C THR A 158 -44.62 -44.83 50.75
N ALA A 159 -45.00 -44.19 51.86
CA ALA A 159 -46.17 -43.31 51.93
C ALA A 159 -45.96 -41.97 51.19
N THR A 160 -47.06 -41.28 50.87
CA THR A 160 -47.01 -39.87 50.47
C THR A 160 -47.22 -39.02 51.73
N VAL A 161 -46.29 -38.11 52.03
CA VAL A 161 -46.30 -37.28 53.23
C VAL A 161 -46.18 -35.80 52.87
N ASN A 162 -46.95 -34.94 53.52
CA ASN A 162 -47.09 -33.52 53.21
C ASN A 162 -46.69 -32.66 54.42
N ILE A 163 -45.71 -31.78 54.26
CA ILE A 163 -45.31 -30.79 55.28
C ILE A 163 -46.05 -29.48 55.01
N THR A 164 -47.19 -29.25 55.67
CA THR A 164 -48.14 -28.17 55.29
C THR A 164 -48.33 -27.06 56.32
N GLU A 165 -48.15 -27.33 57.61
CA GLU A 165 -48.54 -26.40 58.69
C GLU A 165 -47.43 -25.48 59.20
N ARG A 166 -46.23 -26.02 59.41
CA ARG A 166 -45.07 -25.30 59.97
C ARG A 166 -43.74 -25.85 59.45
N PRO A 167 -42.64 -25.08 59.52
CA PRO A 167 -41.31 -25.54 59.14
C PRO A 167 -40.87 -26.80 59.88
N VAL A 168 -40.01 -27.60 59.24
CA VAL A 168 -39.43 -28.83 59.80
C VAL A 168 -37.91 -28.76 59.68
N ILE A 169 -37.21 -29.00 60.78
CA ILE A 169 -35.74 -29.10 60.80
C ILE A 169 -35.40 -30.50 61.29
N LEU A 170 -34.57 -31.25 60.54
CA LEU A 170 -34.21 -32.64 60.85
C LEU A 170 -32.71 -32.84 60.82
N LYS A 171 -32.26 -33.87 61.51
CA LYS A 171 -30.93 -34.41 61.30
C LYS A 171 -30.86 -35.11 59.95
N ARG A 172 -31.76 -36.07 59.68
CA ARG A 172 -31.77 -36.85 58.44
C ARG A 172 -33.19 -37.23 58.02
N LEU A 173 -33.42 -37.29 56.71
CA LEU A 173 -34.68 -37.75 56.12
C LEU A 173 -34.42 -38.82 55.06
N ASP A 174 -35.05 -39.99 55.21
CA ASP A 174 -35.08 -41.03 54.19
C ASP A 174 -36.53 -41.33 53.79
N ALA A 175 -36.97 -40.82 52.63
CA ALA A 175 -38.30 -40.98 52.08
C ALA A 175 -38.28 -41.83 50.79
N GLY A 176 -38.63 -43.11 50.91
CA GLY A 176 -38.83 -44.03 49.78
C GLY A 176 -40.21 -43.93 49.11
N GLY A 177 -41.10 -43.11 49.67
CA GLY A 177 -42.34 -42.63 49.07
C GLY A 177 -42.35 -41.10 48.90
N ALA A 178 -43.41 -40.57 48.29
CA ALA A 178 -43.49 -39.16 47.89
C ALA A 178 -43.48 -38.18 49.07
N LEU A 179 -42.84 -37.03 48.88
CA LEU A 179 -42.82 -35.95 49.88
C LEU A 179 -43.30 -34.66 49.25
N VAL A 180 -44.38 -34.08 49.78
CA VAL A 180 -44.86 -32.73 49.42
C VAL A 180 -44.42 -31.77 50.51
N VAL A 181 -43.77 -30.67 50.15
CA VAL A 181 -43.19 -29.73 51.12
C VAL A 181 -43.73 -28.34 50.84
N GLU A 182 -44.77 -27.94 51.56
CA GLU A 182 -45.45 -26.64 51.44
C GLU A 182 -45.00 -25.64 52.53
N GLN A 183 -44.16 -26.09 53.47
CA GLN A 183 -43.50 -25.27 54.49
C GLN A 183 -41.99 -25.57 54.51
N PRO A 184 -41.14 -24.61 54.95
CA PRO A 184 -39.69 -24.78 54.87
C PRO A 184 -39.17 -26.06 55.56
N LEU A 185 -38.38 -26.85 54.84
CA LEU A 185 -37.73 -28.07 55.34
C LEU A 185 -36.21 -27.83 55.40
N THR A 186 -35.55 -28.24 56.48
CA THR A 186 -34.08 -28.24 56.59
C THR A 186 -33.59 -29.63 57.02
N VAL A 187 -32.62 -30.21 56.31
CA VAL A 187 -32.00 -31.50 56.65
C VAL A 187 -30.48 -31.35 56.81
N LYS A 188 -29.93 -31.74 57.97
CA LYS A 188 -28.53 -31.45 58.34
C LYS A 188 -27.51 -32.52 57.90
N GLU A 189 -27.95 -33.76 57.69
CA GLU A 189 -27.13 -34.91 57.30
C GLU A 189 -27.66 -35.58 56.01
N ALA A 190 -26.85 -36.50 55.48
CA ALA A 190 -27.11 -37.17 54.20
C ALA A 190 -28.49 -37.85 54.20
N SER A 191 -29.33 -37.42 53.26
CA SER A 191 -30.76 -37.70 53.20
C SER A 191 -31.15 -38.20 51.80
N SER A 192 -32.23 -38.98 51.70
CA SER A 192 -32.77 -39.47 50.44
C SER A 192 -34.27 -39.20 50.33
N ILE A 193 -34.74 -38.75 49.17
CA ILE A 193 -36.16 -38.51 48.92
C ILE A 193 -36.53 -39.05 47.53
N ARG A 194 -37.64 -39.78 47.46
CA ARG A 194 -38.26 -40.24 46.23
C ARG A 194 -39.51 -39.43 45.96
N ASN A 195 -39.69 -38.94 44.73
CA ASN A 195 -40.84 -38.13 44.33
C ASN A 195 -41.09 -36.89 45.23
N LEU A 196 -40.13 -35.95 45.25
CA LEU A 196 -40.25 -34.68 45.96
C LEU A 196 -41.10 -33.66 45.19
N SER A 197 -42.13 -33.10 45.81
CA SER A 197 -42.89 -31.94 45.33
C SER A 197 -42.64 -30.74 46.25
N LEU A 198 -41.76 -29.81 45.87
CA LEU A 198 -41.44 -28.64 46.71
C LEU A 198 -42.29 -27.41 46.34
N ALA A 199 -42.87 -26.76 47.35
CA ALA A 199 -43.62 -25.51 47.26
C ALA A 199 -43.16 -24.43 48.28
N ALA A 200 -42.11 -24.70 49.05
CA ALA A 200 -41.46 -23.82 50.03
C ALA A 200 -39.92 -23.98 49.98
N ASP A 201 -39.15 -23.41 50.90
CA ASP A 201 -37.69 -23.59 50.87
C ASP A 201 -37.26 -24.97 51.41
N LEU A 202 -36.37 -25.66 50.69
CA LEU A 202 -35.66 -26.85 51.18
C LEU A 202 -34.18 -26.50 51.34
N LYS A 203 -33.68 -26.56 52.57
CA LYS A 203 -32.27 -26.35 52.90
C LYS A 203 -31.59 -27.66 53.28
N THR A 204 -30.35 -27.85 52.82
CA THR A 204 -29.56 -29.05 53.12
C THR A 204 -28.18 -28.68 53.64
N ASP A 205 -27.71 -29.34 54.70
CA ASP A 205 -26.33 -29.20 55.19
C ASP A 205 -25.49 -30.45 54.85
N ASN A 206 -26.03 -31.34 53.99
CA ASN A 206 -25.31 -32.51 53.48
C ASN A 206 -26.01 -33.13 52.23
N LEU A 207 -25.44 -34.21 51.69
CA LEU A 207 -25.88 -34.93 50.48
C LEU A 207 -27.40 -35.19 50.45
N LEU A 208 -28.11 -34.67 49.44
CA LEU A 208 -29.53 -34.99 49.20
C LEU A 208 -29.69 -35.81 47.93
N THR A 209 -29.98 -37.11 48.08
CA THR A 209 -30.24 -38.01 46.95
C THR A 209 -31.71 -37.96 46.55
N LEU A 210 -32.01 -37.47 45.34
CA LEU A 210 -33.37 -37.41 44.82
C LEU A 210 -33.60 -38.50 43.76
N THR A 211 -34.75 -39.18 43.83
CA THR A 211 -35.14 -40.24 42.89
C THR A 211 -36.61 -40.13 42.46
N GLY A 212 -37.01 -40.71 41.33
CA GLY A 212 -38.40 -40.72 40.86
C GLY A 212 -38.85 -39.46 40.11
N GLN A 213 -40.04 -38.93 40.40
CA GLN A 213 -40.55 -37.71 39.75
C GLN A 213 -40.49 -36.51 40.69
N ASN A 214 -39.54 -35.61 40.47
CA ASN A 214 -39.32 -34.47 41.37
C ASN A 214 -39.83 -33.18 40.71
N VAL A 215 -40.68 -32.43 41.41
CA VAL A 215 -41.38 -31.24 40.90
C VAL A 215 -41.15 -30.09 41.86
N TRP A 216 -40.61 -28.98 41.35
CA TRP A 216 -40.59 -27.70 42.05
C TRP A 216 -41.81 -26.91 41.60
N LEU A 217 -42.77 -26.69 42.48
CA LEU A 217 -43.88 -25.78 42.26
C LEU A 217 -43.47 -24.36 42.69
N ASN A 218 -42.77 -24.22 43.82
CA ASN A 218 -42.35 -22.94 44.39
C ASN A 218 -41.24 -23.13 45.44
N GLY A 219 -40.56 -22.04 45.81
CA GLY A 219 -39.49 -22.04 46.83
C GLY A 219 -38.11 -22.47 46.32
N THR A 220 -37.12 -22.42 47.21
CA THR A 220 -35.68 -22.53 46.87
C THR A 220 -35.11 -23.88 47.30
N LEU A 221 -34.34 -24.55 46.43
CA LEU A 221 -33.38 -25.56 46.89
C LEU A 221 -32.08 -24.86 47.28
N GLY A 222 -31.79 -24.79 48.57
CA GLY A 222 -30.57 -24.22 49.10
C GLY A 222 -29.69 -25.27 49.77
N SER A 223 -28.37 -25.07 49.73
CA SER A 223 -27.42 -25.80 50.57
C SER A 223 -26.66 -24.82 51.45
N THR A 224 -26.53 -25.11 52.75
CA THR A 224 -25.66 -24.30 53.64
C THR A 224 -24.25 -24.87 53.74
N ASP A 225 -24.10 -26.19 53.55
CA ASP A 225 -22.80 -26.85 53.52
C ASP A 225 -22.23 -26.92 52.09
N PRO A 226 -20.90 -26.76 51.90
CA PRO A 226 -20.23 -26.83 50.59
C PRO A 226 -20.42 -28.12 49.78
N GLY A 227 -20.73 -29.26 50.43
CA GLY A 227 -20.53 -30.59 49.84
C GLY A 227 -21.64 -31.16 48.96
N VAL A 228 -22.78 -30.49 48.79
CA VAL A 228 -24.00 -31.18 48.32
C VAL A 228 -24.00 -31.45 46.82
N LEU A 229 -23.84 -32.73 46.49
CA LEU A 229 -24.37 -33.34 45.27
C LEU A 229 -25.89 -33.49 45.43
N VAL A 230 -26.64 -33.14 44.39
CA VAL A 230 -27.95 -33.74 44.15
C VAL A 230 -27.73 -34.77 43.04
N PRO A 231 -27.39 -36.04 43.37
CA PRO A 231 -27.48 -37.10 42.39
C PRO A 231 -28.96 -37.32 42.12
N LEU A 232 -29.45 -36.66 41.07
CA LEU A 232 -30.68 -37.04 40.41
C LEU A 232 -30.42 -38.43 39.81
N GLY A 233 -30.88 -39.49 40.49
CA GLY A 233 -31.04 -40.81 39.86
C GLY A 233 -32.10 -40.74 38.75
N ASP A 234 -32.45 -41.83 38.07
CA ASP A 234 -33.33 -41.92 36.87
C ASP A 234 -34.67 -41.13 36.91
N SER A 235 -34.61 -39.80 36.89
CA SER A 235 -35.64 -38.90 37.42
C SER A 235 -35.78 -37.66 36.54
N ARG A 236 -37.02 -37.35 36.18
CA ARG A 236 -37.36 -36.06 35.57
C ARG A 236 -37.47 -35.00 36.67
N VAL A 237 -36.81 -33.86 36.47
CA VAL A 237 -36.96 -32.67 37.32
C VAL A 237 -37.67 -31.58 36.53
N VAL A 238 -38.68 -30.95 37.15
CA VAL A 238 -39.38 -29.78 36.59
C VAL A 238 -39.27 -28.63 37.58
N VAL A 239 -38.60 -27.54 37.20
CA VAL A 239 -38.55 -26.29 37.97
C VAL A 239 -39.68 -25.38 37.50
N GLY A 240 -40.78 -25.32 38.24
CA GLY A 240 -41.99 -24.56 37.91
C GLY A 240 -41.79 -23.04 37.85
N PRO A 241 -42.77 -22.28 37.33
CA PRO A 241 -42.58 -20.91 36.86
C PRO A 241 -42.19 -19.86 37.92
N THR A 242 -42.36 -20.14 39.22
CA THR A 242 -41.93 -19.25 40.32
C THR A 242 -40.78 -19.83 41.16
N ALA A 243 -40.27 -21.01 40.81
CA ALA A 243 -39.22 -21.69 41.52
C ALA A 243 -37.82 -21.20 41.13
N VAL A 244 -36.88 -21.25 42.08
CA VAL A 244 -35.45 -20.97 41.86
C VAL A 244 -34.61 -22.16 42.37
N LEU A 245 -33.79 -22.73 41.48
CA LEU A 245 -32.79 -23.73 41.83
C LEU A 245 -31.40 -23.07 41.81
N GLU A 246 -30.79 -22.88 42.98
CA GLU A 246 -29.41 -22.36 43.08
C GLU A 246 -28.39 -23.51 43.12
N LEU A 247 -27.46 -23.50 42.16
CA LEU A 247 -26.33 -24.44 42.09
C LEU A 247 -25.03 -23.66 42.30
N ARG A 248 -24.61 -23.58 43.57
CA ARG A 248 -23.32 -23.01 43.98
C ARG A 248 -22.23 -24.09 44.00
N ALA A 249 -21.05 -23.77 43.49
CA ALA A 249 -19.87 -24.65 43.54
C ALA A 249 -18.93 -24.27 44.69
N THR A 250 -18.16 -25.24 45.16
CA THR A 250 -17.14 -25.06 46.21
C THR A 250 -15.98 -26.04 45.95
N GLU A 251 -14.84 -25.89 46.64
CA GLU A 251 -13.65 -26.73 46.43
C GLU A 251 -13.93 -28.24 46.44
N ALA A 252 -14.88 -28.70 47.28
CA ALA A 252 -15.25 -30.11 47.43
C ALA A 252 -16.28 -30.61 46.41
N SER A 253 -16.99 -29.73 45.70
CA SER A 253 -18.11 -30.11 44.81
C SER A 253 -18.16 -29.34 43.49
N ARG A 254 -17.00 -28.93 42.96
CA ARG A 254 -16.82 -28.13 41.73
C ARG A 254 -17.64 -28.61 40.53
N ASN A 255 -17.78 -29.93 40.35
CA ASN A 255 -18.45 -30.56 39.23
C ASN A 255 -19.77 -31.22 39.65
N LYS A 256 -20.89 -30.54 39.41
CA LYS A 256 -22.24 -31.09 39.55
C LYS A 256 -22.54 -31.93 38.30
N ARG A 257 -22.95 -33.20 38.44
CA ARG A 257 -23.30 -34.07 37.30
C ARG A 257 -24.82 -34.24 37.19
N LEU A 258 -25.36 -33.98 36.01
CA LEU A 258 -26.74 -34.26 35.64
C LEU A 258 -26.77 -35.42 34.65
N ASN A 259 -27.36 -36.55 35.02
CA ASN A 259 -27.48 -37.74 34.17
C ASN A 259 -28.92 -37.98 33.67
N THR A 260 -29.81 -36.99 33.83
CA THR A 260 -31.25 -37.11 33.57
C THR A 260 -31.85 -35.79 33.11
N ASN A 261 -33.00 -35.82 32.44
CA ASN A 261 -33.56 -34.61 31.84
C ASN A 261 -34.08 -33.62 32.89
N LEU A 262 -33.63 -32.36 32.76
CA LEU A 262 -34.03 -31.23 33.59
C LEU A 262 -34.85 -30.23 32.75
N THR A 263 -36.11 -30.04 33.11
CA THR A 263 -37.01 -29.04 32.51
C THR A 263 -37.08 -27.78 33.39
N ILE A 264 -36.77 -26.62 32.81
CA ILE A 264 -36.81 -25.31 33.47
C ILE A 264 -38.01 -24.52 32.93
N GLN A 265 -38.94 -24.18 33.81
CA GLN A 265 -40.06 -23.26 33.57
C GLN A 265 -39.94 -21.96 34.41
N GLY A 266 -39.26 -22.02 35.56
CA GLY A 266 -38.86 -20.88 36.40
C GLY A 266 -37.40 -20.51 36.18
N ALA A 267 -36.59 -20.39 37.24
CA ALA A 267 -35.16 -20.05 37.12
C ALA A 267 -34.22 -21.14 37.67
N VAL A 268 -33.11 -21.38 36.97
CA VAL A 268 -31.95 -22.12 37.48
C VAL A 268 -30.75 -21.18 37.49
N MET A 269 -29.99 -21.16 38.57
CA MET A 269 -28.83 -20.28 38.73
C MET A 269 -27.55 -21.11 38.92
N LEU A 270 -26.60 -20.97 37.99
CA LEU A 270 -25.23 -21.42 38.13
C LEU A 270 -24.40 -20.24 38.65
N GLN A 271 -23.66 -20.44 39.74
CA GLN A 271 -22.80 -19.41 40.33
C GLN A 271 -21.49 -20.01 40.86
N ASP A 272 -20.41 -19.26 40.70
CA ASP A 272 -19.13 -19.48 41.39
C ASP A 272 -19.22 -19.25 42.91
N ALA A 273 -18.26 -19.79 43.64
CA ALA A 273 -17.99 -19.31 45.01
C ALA A 273 -16.49 -19.27 45.24
N ASN A 274 -16.05 -18.32 46.07
CA ASN A 274 -14.68 -18.18 46.55
C ASN A 274 -13.62 -18.15 45.42
N GLY A 275 -13.96 -17.59 44.26
CA GLY A 275 -13.06 -17.45 43.10
C GLY A 275 -12.95 -18.70 42.22
N GLU A 276 -13.78 -19.73 42.42
CA GLU A 276 -13.71 -20.97 41.65
C GLU A 276 -14.95 -21.20 40.76
N ALA A 277 -14.70 -21.58 39.51
CA ALA A 277 -15.75 -21.66 38.50
C ALA A 277 -16.80 -22.76 38.80
N GLY A 278 -18.08 -22.41 38.68
CA GLY A 278 -19.18 -23.35 38.89
C GLY A 278 -19.43 -24.26 37.69
N ILE A 279 -19.16 -25.57 37.83
CA ILE A 279 -19.24 -26.54 36.71
C ILE A 279 -20.49 -27.43 36.82
N LEU A 280 -21.31 -27.42 35.77
CA LEU A 280 -22.39 -28.38 35.52
C LEU A 280 -22.00 -29.30 34.35
N THR A 281 -21.92 -30.61 34.60
CA THR A 281 -21.63 -31.62 33.57
C THR A 281 -22.90 -32.39 33.20
N LEU A 282 -23.28 -32.37 31.92
CA LEU A 282 -24.36 -33.21 31.38
C LEU A 282 -23.81 -34.59 30.97
N GLY A 283 -24.46 -35.65 31.42
CA GLY A 283 -24.16 -37.03 31.03
C GLY A 283 -24.67 -37.38 29.62
N ASN A 284 -24.37 -38.60 29.17
CA ASN A 284 -24.93 -39.12 27.91
C ASN A 284 -26.47 -39.14 27.98
N ASP A 285 -27.13 -38.89 26.85
CA ASP A 285 -28.59 -38.88 26.68
C ASP A 285 -29.35 -37.92 27.63
N THR A 286 -28.64 -36.99 28.28
CA THR A 286 -29.22 -35.95 29.15
C THR A 286 -29.65 -34.74 28.34
N GLU A 287 -30.91 -34.33 28.48
CA GLU A 287 -31.44 -33.07 27.94
C GLU A 287 -31.67 -32.04 29.05
N LEU A 288 -30.99 -30.90 28.95
CA LEU A 288 -31.36 -29.68 29.66
C LEU A 288 -32.35 -28.91 28.78
N LEU A 289 -33.58 -28.69 29.23
CA LEU A 289 -34.62 -27.97 28.46
C LEU A 289 -35.08 -26.74 29.24
N ALA A 290 -34.81 -25.54 28.72
CA ALA A 290 -35.44 -24.31 29.20
C ALA A 290 -36.66 -23.98 28.32
N GLU A 291 -37.87 -24.17 28.87
CA GLU A 291 -39.14 -23.82 28.20
C GLU A 291 -39.31 -22.29 28.11
N THR A 292 -40.36 -21.81 27.43
CA THR A 292 -40.53 -20.39 27.07
C THR A 292 -40.48 -19.39 28.24
N THR A 293 -40.87 -19.81 29.45
CA THR A 293 -40.75 -19.00 30.68
C THR A 293 -39.48 -19.26 31.49
N GLY A 294 -38.74 -20.31 31.14
CA GLY A 294 -37.55 -20.78 31.85
C GLY A 294 -36.33 -19.89 31.63
N GLU A 295 -35.59 -19.59 32.70
CA GLU A 295 -34.35 -18.82 32.66
C GLU A 295 -33.17 -19.60 33.28
N LEU A 296 -32.09 -19.81 32.52
CA LEU A 296 -30.81 -20.26 33.04
C LEU A 296 -29.92 -19.03 33.29
N GLN A 297 -29.66 -18.70 34.55
CA GLN A 297 -28.72 -17.66 34.95
C GLN A 297 -27.32 -18.24 35.15
N MET A 298 -26.31 -17.58 34.59
CA MET A 298 -24.89 -17.84 34.83
C MET A 298 -24.28 -16.60 35.47
N ARG A 299 -23.65 -16.75 36.64
CA ARG A 299 -23.00 -15.68 37.40
C ARG A 299 -21.51 -15.96 37.54
N GLY A 300 -20.72 -14.90 37.43
CA GLY A 300 -19.26 -14.99 37.54
C GLY A 300 -18.68 -16.00 36.54
N SER A 301 -17.70 -16.79 36.98
CA SER A 301 -17.09 -17.84 36.16
C SER A 301 -17.83 -19.18 36.29
N THR A 302 -18.31 -19.73 35.19
CA THR A 302 -19.17 -20.94 35.18
C THR A 302 -18.95 -21.77 33.92
N VAL A 303 -19.18 -23.10 33.99
CA VAL A 303 -18.95 -24.00 32.85
C VAL A 303 -20.09 -25.02 32.78
N LEU A 304 -20.86 -25.01 31.69
CA LEU A 304 -21.70 -26.12 31.27
C LEU A 304 -20.88 -27.00 30.33
N GLN A 305 -20.69 -28.28 30.63
CA GLN A 305 -19.85 -29.21 29.85
C GLN A 305 -20.45 -30.61 29.79
N GLY A 306 -19.84 -31.52 29.03
CA GLY A 306 -20.25 -32.93 28.97
C GLY A 306 -20.74 -33.37 27.60
N THR A 307 -21.61 -34.38 27.57
CA THR A 307 -22.03 -35.09 26.34
C THR A 307 -23.54 -35.06 26.09
N GLY A 308 -24.32 -34.46 26.99
CA GLY A 308 -25.75 -34.18 26.80
C GLY A 308 -26.01 -32.92 25.96
N GLU A 309 -27.28 -32.58 25.79
CA GLU A 309 -27.77 -31.47 24.95
C GLU A 309 -28.46 -30.39 25.79
N PHE A 310 -28.34 -29.11 25.40
CA PHE A 310 -29.09 -27.98 25.97
C PHE A 310 -30.07 -27.39 24.95
N LYS A 311 -31.38 -27.54 25.18
CA LYS A 311 -32.46 -26.93 24.39
C LYS A 311 -32.96 -25.66 25.07
N LEU A 312 -32.98 -24.55 24.33
CA LEU A 312 -33.44 -23.25 24.81
C LEU A 312 -34.63 -22.73 23.98
N LEU A 313 -35.77 -22.60 24.66
CA LEU A 313 -36.98 -21.88 24.21
C LEU A 313 -37.19 -20.59 25.02
N GLY A 314 -36.68 -20.54 26.26
CA GLY A 314 -36.77 -19.39 27.18
C GLY A 314 -35.55 -18.46 27.13
N ARG A 315 -34.89 -18.23 28.28
CA ARG A 315 -33.75 -17.30 28.41
C ARG A 315 -32.48 -17.97 28.95
N LEU A 316 -31.34 -17.65 28.35
CA LEU A 316 -30.00 -17.84 28.94
C LEU A 316 -29.48 -16.45 29.31
N LYS A 317 -29.03 -16.25 30.56
CA LYS A 317 -28.65 -14.93 31.06
C LYS A 317 -27.31 -14.96 31.77
N LYS A 318 -26.32 -14.26 31.22
CA LYS A 318 -25.01 -14.05 31.85
C LYS A 318 -25.01 -12.72 32.60
N ILE A 319 -24.72 -12.75 33.89
CA ILE A 319 -24.71 -11.59 34.79
C ILE A 319 -23.44 -11.56 35.66
N ALA A 320 -23.19 -10.43 36.30
CA ALA A 320 -22.12 -10.27 37.29
C ALA A 320 -22.41 -11.10 38.56
N PRO A 321 -21.37 -11.49 39.33
CA PRO A 321 -21.56 -12.03 40.67
C PRO A 321 -22.14 -10.97 41.64
N PRO A 322 -22.64 -11.37 42.82
CA PRO A 322 -23.07 -10.43 43.87
C PRO A 322 -21.92 -9.53 44.35
N PRO A 323 -22.20 -8.34 44.92
CA PRO A 323 -21.17 -7.37 45.35
C PRO A 323 -20.21 -7.84 46.46
N GLU A 324 -20.43 -9.04 47.01
CA GLU A 324 -19.64 -9.65 48.09
C GLU A 324 -18.40 -10.39 47.57
N LEU A 325 -18.23 -10.48 46.24
CA LEU A 325 -17.09 -11.11 45.56
C LEU A 325 -16.40 -10.07 44.66
N ASP A 326 -15.14 -9.76 44.96
CA ASP A 326 -14.30 -8.79 44.21
C ASP A 326 -13.88 -9.32 42.81
N ASP A 327 -14.83 -9.51 41.89
CA ASP A 327 -14.58 -9.71 40.45
C ASP A 327 -15.23 -8.58 39.63
N PRO A 328 -14.52 -7.45 39.41
CA PRO A 328 -15.01 -6.34 38.62
C PRO A 328 -15.09 -6.63 37.11
N ALA A 329 -14.52 -7.75 36.63
CA ALA A 329 -14.62 -8.17 35.23
C ALA A 329 -15.83 -9.09 34.96
N GLY A 330 -16.52 -9.53 36.01
CA GLY A 330 -17.75 -10.31 35.94
C GLY A 330 -17.59 -11.77 35.48
N GLY A 331 -16.35 -12.28 35.36
CA GLY A 331 -16.05 -13.69 35.07
C GLY A 331 -16.40 -14.21 33.67
N THR A 332 -15.93 -15.43 33.37
CA THR A 332 -16.17 -16.13 32.09
C THR A 332 -17.11 -17.32 32.27
N ALA A 333 -18.27 -17.26 31.62
CA ALA A 333 -19.17 -18.40 31.47
C ALA A 333 -18.84 -19.17 30.17
N GLN A 334 -18.84 -20.50 30.23
CA GLN A 334 -18.58 -21.38 29.08
C GLN A 334 -19.74 -22.36 28.87
N ILE A 335 -20.18 -22.51 27.61
CA ILE A 335 -21.12 -23.53 27.14
C ILE A 335 -20.37 -24.49 26.22
N GLY A 336 -19.88 -25.59 26.80
CA GLY A 336 -19.18 -26.70 26.16
C GLY A 336 -20.05 -27.96 26.02
N VAL A 337 -21.37 -27.79 25.83
CA VAL A 337 -22.31 -28.84 25.39
C VAL A 337 -23.05 -28.37 24.15
N PRO A 338 -23.48 -29.28 23.26
CA PRO A 338 -24.35 -28.92 22.14
C PRO A 338 -25.59 -28.16 22.58
N MET A 339 -25.82 -26.98 22.01
CA MET A 339 -26.95 -26.12 22.34
C MET A 339 -27.85 -25.88 21.13
N ASN A 340 -29.15 -26.16 21.28
CA ASN A 340 -30.16 -25.94 20.26
C ASN A 340 -31.17 -24.88 20.71
N VAL A 341 -31.15 -23.72 20.06
CA VAL A 341 -32.09 -22.62 20.30
C VAL A 341 -33.15 -22.63 19.20
N SER A 342 -34.41 -22.58 19.62
CA SER A 342 -35.56 -22.46 18.71
C SER A 342 -36.66 -21.61 19.35
N GLN A 343 -37.62 -21.15 18.56
CA GLN A 343 -38.84 -20.49 19.05
C GLN A 343 -38.61 -19.22 19.91
N GLN A 344 -37.79 -18.27 19.43
CA GLN A 344 -37.51 -16.96 20.08
C GLN A 344 -36.68 -16.99 21.38
N GLY A 345 -35.94 -18.08 21.65
CA GLY A 345 -35.03 -18.12 22.81
C GLY A 345 -34.05 -16.93 22.89
N ILE A 346 -33.89 -16.34 24.08
CA ILE A 346 -33.11 -15.11 24.31
C ILE A 346 -31.79 -15.44 25.02
N ILE A 347 -30.68 -14.96 24.48
CA ILE A 347 -29.36 -14.99 25.11
C ILE A 347 -28.99 -13.57 25.55
N ASP A 348 -28.84 -13.35 26.85
CA ASP A 348 -28.78 -12.02 27.48
C ASP A 348 -27.49 -11.88 28.32
N VAL A 349 -26.47 -11.23 27.75
CA VAL A 349 -25.13 -11.07 28.34
C VAL A 349 -24.99 -9.66 28.92
N ARG A 350 -25.14 -9.54 30.24
CA ARG A 350 -25.15 -8.25 30.94
C ARG A 350 -23.80 -7.80 31.49
N ALA A 351 -22.87 -8.73 31.73
CA ALA A 351 -21.53 -8.45 32.26
C ALA A 351 -20.59 -9.66 32.08
N GLY A 352 -19.29 -9.40 31.90
CA GLY A 352 -18.28 -10.44 31.68
C GLY A 352 -18.39 -11.14 30.33
N ARG A 353 -17.77 -12.32 30.21
CA ARG A 353 -17.65 -13.07 28.94
C ARG A 353 -18.54 -14.32 28.95
N LEU A 354 -19.22 -14.61 27.84
CA LEU A 354 -19.94 -15.87 27.59
C LEU A 354 -19.34 -16.54 26.35
N VAL A 355 -18.81 -17.76 26.49
CA VAL A 355 -18.10 -18.49 25.42
C VAL A 355 -18.83 -19.78 25.06
N PHE A 356 -19.23 -19.94 23.81
CA PHE A 356 -19.71 -21.21 23.26
C PHE A 356 -18.53 -22.02 22.71
N THR A 357 -18.26 -23.21 23.23
CA THR A 357 -17.11 -24.06 22.81
C THR A 357 -17.52 -25.43 22.25
N ALA A 358 -18.82 -25.70 22.14
CA ALA A 358 -19.38 -26.90 21.53
C ALA A 358 -20.36 -26.56 20.41
N ASP A 359 -20.63 -27.56 19.56
CA ASP A 359 -21.41 -27.45 18.33
C ASP A 359 -22.93 -27.39 18.58
N GLY A 360 -23.61 -26.40 18.00
CA GLY A 360 -25.03 -26.13 18.27
C GLY A 360 -25.79 -25.52 17.08
N SER A 361 -27.10 -25.34 17.23
CA SER A 361 -27.96 -24.71 16.22
C SER A 361 -28.84 -23.61 16.82
N HIS A 362 -28.64 -22.37 16.38
CA HIS A 362 -29.24 -21.17 17.01
C HIS A 362 -30.39 -20.55 16.19
N THR A 363 -31.34 -21.39 15.75
CA THR A 363 -32.45 -20.96 14.89
C THR A 363 -33.42 -20.00 15.60
N GLN A 364 -33.54 -18.76 15.10
CA GLN A 364 -34.43 -17.71 15.67
C GLN A 364 -34.09 -17.29 17.12
N ALA A 365 -32.82 -17.37 17.51
CA ALA A 365 -32.36 -16.80 18.77
C ALA A 365 -32.37 -15.24 18.74
N SER A 366 -32.54 -14.61 19.90
CA SER A 366 -32.33 -13.16 20.08
C SER A 366 -31.17 -12.92 21.04
N TYR A 367 -30.29 -11.95 20.73
CA TYR A 367 -29.08 -11.70 21.52
C TYR A 367 -29.08 -10.27 22.08
N GLN A 368 -28.75 -10.13 23.36
CA GLN A 368 -28.52 -8.83 23.99
C GLN A 368 -27.15 -8.85 24.65
N VAL A 369 -26.31 -7.86 24.35
CA VAL A 369 -24.96 -7.75 24.92
C VAL A 369 -24.78 -6.34 25.48
N SER A 370 -24.77 -6.21 26.81
CA SER A 370 -24.49 -4.93 27.48
C SER A 370 -23.12 -4.40 27.06
N LYS A 371 -22.97 -3.07 27.09
CA LYS A 371 -21.66 -2.40 27.05
C LYS A 371 -20.70 -3.08 28.05
N ASP A 372 -19.44 -3.22 27.65
CA ASP A 372 -18.34 -3.80 28.44
C ASP A 372 -18.51 -5.32 28.74
N ALA A 373 -19.47 -6.00 28.10
CA ALA A 373 -19.63 -7.46 28.13
C ALA A 373 -19.24 -8.10 26.78
N THR A 374 -18.90 -9.40 26.79
CA THR A 374 -18.42 -10.12 25.59
C THR A 374 -19.20 -11.41 25.36
N LEU A 375 -19.65 -11.63 24.13
CA LEU A 375 -20.19 -12.89 23.63
C LEU A 375 -19.18 -13.50 22.65
N GLU A 376 -18.77 -14.75 22.85
CA GLU A 376 -17.78 -15.43 22.03
C GLU A 376 -18.29 -16.79 21.53
N PHE A 377 -18.00 -17.11 20.27
CA PHE A 377 -18.25 -18.42 19.68
C PHE A 377 -16.95 -19.05 19.18
N SER A 378 -16.63 -20.23 19.72
CA SER A 378 -15.38 -20.97 19.53
C SER A 378 -15.63 -22.48 19.24
N GLY A 379 -16.87 -22.85 18.90
CA GLY A 379 -17.27 -24.18 18.39
C GLY A 379 -17.18 -24.28 16.85
N ALA A 380 -17.31 -25.49 16.29
CA ALA A 380 -16.87 -25.83 14.94
C ALA A 380 -17.98 -25.97 13.86
N THR A 381 -19.22 -25.53 14.11
CA THR A 381 -20.37 -25.77 13.21
C THR A 381 -21.09 -24.51 12.69
N THR A 382 -21.95 -24.71 11.68
CA THR A 382 -22.84 -23.70 11.07
C THR A 382 -23.93 -23.21 12.01
N ASN A 383 -23.81 -21.98 12.49
CA ASN A 383 -24.77 -21.27 13.33
C ASN A 383 -25.63 -20.31 12.48
N VAL A 384 -26.89 -20.69 12.20
CA VAL A 384 -27.82 -19.84 11.44
C VAL A 384 -28.51 -18.81 12.34
N PHE A 385 -27.96 -17.60 12.37
CA PHE A 385 -28.48 -16.43 13.07
C PHE A 385 -29.71 -15.80 12.36
N LYS A 386 -30.90 -16.33 12.64
CA LYS A 386 -32.17 -15.57 12.45
C LYS A 386 -32.35 -14.56 13.59
N VAL A 387 -31.52 -13.52 13.62
CA VAL A 387 -31.23 -12.76 14.85
C VAL A 387 -31.66 -11.29 14.79
N ASN A 388 -32.41 -10.89 15.82
CA ASN A 388 -32.40 -9.52 16.33
C ASN A 388 -31.32 -9.45 17.43
N ALA A 389 -30.16 -8.87 17.12
CA ALA A 389 -29.10 -8.59 18.08
C ALA A 389 -29.08 -7.09 18.40
N SER A 390 -29.04 -6.75 19.68
CA SER A 390 -29.03 -5.36 20.15
C SER A 390 -28.14 -5.19 21.38
N GLY A 391 -27.17 -4.29 21.30
CA GLY A 391 -26.23 -4.03 22.40
C GLY A 391 -25.09 -3.11 21.99
N ASP A 392 -24.29 -2.70 22.98
CA ASP A 392 -23.05 -1.94 22.79
C ASP A 392 -21.80 -2.76 23.20
N GLY A 393 -21.99 -4.03 23.62
CA GLY A 393 -20.91 -4.95 23.94
C GLY A 393 -20.42 -5.80 22.78
N ASP A 394 -19.35 -6.54 23.05
CA ASP A 394 -18.51 -7.19 22.05
C ASP A 394 -19.06 -8.54 21.61
N VAL A 395 -18.98 -8.83 20.31
CA VAL A 395 -19.17 -10.17 19.75
C VAL A 395 -17.88 -10.65 19.07
N LEU A 396 -17.39 -11.83 19.48
CA LEU A 396 -16.18 -12.48 18.97
C LEU A 396 -16.52 -13.81 18.29
N ILE A 397 -15.97 -14.02 17.10
CA ILE A 397 -16.13 -15.26 16.33
C ILE A 397 -14.74 -15.88 16.11
N ARG A 398 -14.50 -17.08 16.65
CA ARG A 398 -13.23 -17.81 16.54
C ARG A 398 -13.24 -19.03 15.62
N SER A 399 -14.41 -19.61 15.39
CA SER A 399 -14.56 -20.81 14.55
C SER A 399 -16.04 -21.03 14.19
N GLY A 400 -16.30 -21.88 13.18
CA GLY A 400 -17.66 -22.12 12.65
C GLY A 400 -18.07 -21.14 11.55
N THR A 401 -19.28 -21.33 11.01
CA THR A 401 -19.87 -20.47 9.97
C THR A 401 -21.14 -19.83 10.50
N TYR A 402 -21.29 -18.52 10.41
CA TYR A 402 -22.45 -17.80 10.94
C TYR A 402 -23.29 -17.25 9.80
N GLU A 403 -24.63 -17.39 9.81
CA GLU A 403 -25.50 -16.88 8.74
C GLU A 403 -26.55 -15.89 9.26
N VAL A 404 -26.49 -14.61 8.85
CA VAL A 404 -27.56 -13.63 9.14
C VAL A 404 -28.68 -13.73 8.11
N ALA A 405 -29.90 -14.05 8.55
CA ALA A 405 -31.03 -14.29 7.65
C ALA A 405 -31.71 -13.01 7.11
N THR A 406 -32.47 -13.18 6.02
CA THR A 406 -33.19 -12.11 5.30
C THR A 406 -34.20 -11.36 6.18
N GLY A 407 -34.29 -10.03 5.97
CA GLY A 407 -35.24 -9.14 6.65
C GLY A 407 -34.90 -8.72 8.09
N GLY A 408 -33.77 -9.18 8.66
CA GLY A 408 -33.30 -8.75 9.98
C GLY A 408 -32.47 -7.46 9.95
N THR A 409 -32.51 -6.70 11.06
CA THR A 409 -31.46 -5.72 11.40
C THR A 409 -30.62 -6.27 12.55
N ALA A 410 -29.32 -6.41 12.36
CA ALA A 410 -28.41 -6.81 13.43
C ALA A 410 -27.45 -5.66 13.76
N SER A 411 -27.42 -5.23 15.03
CA SER A 411 -26.54 -4.16 15.51
C SER A 411 -25.47 -4.75 16.43
N PHE A 412 -24.19 -4.58 16.09
CA PHE A 412 -23.07 -5.16 16.82
C PHE A 412 -21.95 -4.14 17.07
N ASN A 413 -21.25 -4.31 18.19
CA ASN A 413 -19.87 -3.86 18.37
C ASN A 413 -18.97 -5.07 18.08
N MET A 414 -18.32 -5.14 16.91
CA MET A 414 -17.53 -6.32 16.50
C MET A 414 -16.04 -6.01 16.54
N ASN A 415 -15.39 -6.31 17.66
CA ASN A 415 -13.96 -6.04 17.85
C ASN A 415 -13.02 -7.12 17.26
N GLY A 416 -13.55 -8.21 16.68
CA GLY A 416 -12.72 -9.13 15.89
C GLY A 416 -13.36 -10.47 15.49
N ILE A 417 -12.93 -10.98 14.33
CA ILE A 417 -13.19 -12.30 13.78
C ILE A 417 -11.83 -12.97 13.53
N ASN A 418 -11.55 -14.13 14.12
CA ASN A 418 -10.23 -14.77 14.10
C ASN A 418 -10.31 -16.30 14.01
N GLY A 419 -10.06 -16.87 12.83
CA GLY A 419 -10.11 -18.31 12.55
C GLY A 419 -11.48 -18.88 12.11
N GLY A 420 -12.52 -18.03 11.99
CA GLY A 420 -13.89 -18.46 11.68
C GLY A 420 -14.38 -18.11 10.27
N SER A 421 -15.71 -18.07 10.10
CA SER A 421 -16.34 -17.48 8.93
C SER A 421 -17.69 -16.83 9.24
N LEU A 422 -17.90 -15.60 8.73
CA LEU A 422 -19.16 -14.87 8.84
C LEU A 422 -19.81 -14.77 7.46
N THR A 423 -21.03 -15.25 7.32
CA THR A 423 -21.90 -15.11 6.15
C THR A 423 -23.10 -14.22 6.50
N ILE A 424 -23.40 -13.25 5.65
CA ILE A 424 -24.58 -12.38 5.78
C ILE A 424 -25.43 -12.63 4.53
N GLY A 425 -26.61 -13.20 4.76
CA GLY A 425 -27.22 -14.22 3.89
C GLY A 425 -27.93 -13.74 2.62
N PHE A 426 -28.37 -14.71 1.83
CA PHE A 426 -28.88 -14.51 0.46
C PHE A 426 -30.35 -14.08 0.43
N PRO A 427 -30.71 -12.89 -0.12
CA PRO A 427 -32.09 -12.62 -0.49
C PRO A 427 -32.53 -13.54 -1.64
N GLN A 428 -33.81 -13.94 -1.63
CA GLN A 428 -34.46 -14.41 -2.86
C GLN A 428 -34.45 -13.27 -3.88
N ALA A 429 -34.36 -13.59 -5.18
CA ALA A 429 -34.28 -12.57 -6.21
C ALA A 429 -35.50 -11.62 -6.17
N GLY A 430 -35.28 -10.36 -5.75
CA GLY A 430 -36.32 -9.35 -5.57
C GLY A 430 -36.64 -8.96 -4.10
N GLU A 431 -36.01 -9.58 -3.11
CA GLU A 431 -36.10 -9.17 -1.70
C GLU A 431 -34.96 -8.21 -1.29
N SER A 432 -35.24 -7.27 -0.38
CA SER A 432 -34.21 -6.44 0.24
C SER A 432 -33.29 -7.31 1.10
N GLY A 433 -31.97 -7.21 0.88
CA GLY A 433 -30.97 -7.91 1.68
C GLY A 433 -31.02 -7.49 3.17
N PRO A 434 -30.50 -8.32 4.09
CA PRO A 434 -30.42 -7.98 5.51
C PRO A 434 -29.55 -6.72 5.73
N THR A 435 -29.84 -5.94 6.77
CA THR A 435 -29.01 -4.77 7.14
C THR A 435 -28.22 -5.04 8.42
N VAL A 436 -26.90 -4.90 8.35
CA VAL A 436 -25.99 -5.07 9.48
C VAL A 436 -25.41 -3.72 9.86
N LYS A 437 -25.71 -3.28 11.09
CA LYS A 437 -25.25 -2.04 11.68
C LYS A 437 -24.01 -2.31 12.52
N LEU A 438 -22.90 -1.70 12.14
CA LEU A 438 -21.63 -1.84 12.82
C LEU A 438 -21.28 -0.59 13.62
N LYS A 439 -20.65 -0.82 14.76
CA LYS A 439 -19.89 0.14 15.57
C LYS A 439 -18.49 -0.43 15.81
N GLY A 440 -17.51 0.43 16.04
CA GLY A 440 -16.14 0.04 16.39
C GLY A 440 -15.27 -0.36 15.19
N THR A 441 -14.09 -0.89 15.47
CA THR A 441 -13.14 -1.37 14.46
C THR A 441 -13.36 -2.85 14.18
N LEU A 442 -13.76 -3.19 12.95
CA LEU A 442 -13.95 -4.57 12.54
C LEU A 442 -12.63 -5.15 12.04
N ARG A 443 -12.08 -6.12 12.78
CA ARG A 443 -10.86 -6.87 12.41
C ARG A 443 -11.21 -8.24 11.86
N ASN A 444 -10.81 -8.54 10.63
CA ASN A 444 -10.79 -9.88 10.05
C ASN A 444 -9.36 -10.44 10.09
N ASP A 445 -9.03 -11.18 11.15
CA ASP A 445 -7.76 -11.89 11.25
C ASP A 445 -7.86 -13.27 10.59
N GLY A 446 -7.35 -13.38 9.35
CA GLY A 446 -7.20 -14.62 8.61
C GLY A 446 -8.48 -15.45 8.37
N SER A 447 -9.67 -14.86 8.50
CA SER A 447 -10.97 -15.52 8.42
C SER A 447 -11.68 -15.25 7.09
N SER A 448 -12.77 -15.97 6.78
CA SER A 448 -13.56 -15.72 5.54
C SER A 448 -14.89 -15.04 5.84
N ILE A 449 -15.09 -13.82 5.32
CA ILE A 449 -16.34 -13.07 5.46
C ILE A 449 -17.04 -12.95 4.11
N TRP A 450 -18.29 -13.41 4.05
CA TRP A 450 -19.17 -13.36 2.88
C TRP A 450 -20.34 -12.41 3.12
N PHE A 451 -20.43 -11.31 2.38
CA PHE A 451 -21.53 -10.35 2.47
C PHE A 451 -22.46 -10.42 1.24
N ASN A 452 -23.76 -10.48 1.50
CA ASN A 452 -24.82 -10.49 0.48
C ASN A 452 -26.03 -9.62 0.91
N GLY A 453 -25.76 -8.42 1.42
CA GLY A 453 -26.76 -7.49 1.96
C GLY A 453 -26.13 -6.17 2.40
N LYS A 454 -26.90 -5.32 3.07
CA LYS A 454 -26.47 -3.98 3.47
C LYS A 454 -25.61 -3.97 4.72
N ILE A 455 -24.46 -3.31 4.64
CA ILE A 455 -23.70 -2.86 5.80
C ILE A 455 -23.94 -1.36 5.95
N GLU A 456 -24.23 -0.90 7.17
CA GLU A 456 -24.23 0.50 7.58
C GLU A 456 -23.26 0.65 8.75
N LYS A 457 -22.20 1.45 8.60
CA LYS A 457 -21.40 1.87 9.76
C LYS A 457 -22.10 3.05 10.43
N THR A 458 -22.24 2.99 11.76
CA THR A 458 -23.04 3.97 12.51
C THR A 458 -22.21 4.95 13.34
N ASP A 459 -20.88 4.83 13.29
CA ASP A 459 -19.90 5.66 13.99
C ASP A 459 -18.77 6.13 13.05
N GLN A 460 -18.38 7.41 13.16
CA GLN A 460 -17.46 8.06 12.21
C GLN A 460 -15.96 7.76 12.42
N LEU A 461 -15.59 6.90 13.39
CA LEU A 461 -14.20 6.74 13.85
C LEU A 461 -13.64 5.31 13.81
N GLY A 462 -14.44 4.30 13.49
CA GLY A 462 -13.95 2.92 13.46
C GLY A 462 -13.33 2.54 12.11
N GLU A 463 -12.27 1.75 12.13
CA GLU A 463 -11.63 1.23 10.90
C GLU A 463 -12.27 -0.11 10.45
N PHE A 464 -11.89 -0.57 9.25
CA PHE A 464 -12.02 -1.98 8.85
C PHE A 464 -10.61 -2.50 8.51
N GLU A 465 -10.15 -3.50 9.25
CA GLU A 465 -8.85 -4.13 9.07
C GLU A 465 -9.05 -5.58 8.59
N ASN A 466 -8.36 -6.01 7.53
CA ASN A 466 -8.55 -7.36 6.97
C ASN A 466 -7.24 -8.00 6.49
N THR A 467 -6.82 -9.06 7.18
CA THR A 467 -5.77 -10.02 6.77
C THR A 467 -6.37 -11.31 6.19
N GLY A 468 -7.69 -11.51 6.33
CA GLY A 468 -8.43 -12.66 5.80
C GLY A 468 -8.98 -12.47 4.38
N THR A 469 -9.96 -13.31 4.02
CA THR A 469 -10.77 -13.14 2.80
C THR A 469 -12.05 -12.37 3.13
N LEU A 470 -12.29 -11.28 2.40
CA LEU A 470 -13.54 -10.54 2.33
C LEU A 470 -14.15 -10.74 0.94
N GLU A 471 -15.32 -11.32 0.84
CA GLU A 471 -16.05 -11.50 -0.42
C GLU A 471 -17.43 -10.84 -0.35
N MET A 472 -17.72 -9.99 -1.33
CA MET A 472 -18.94 -9.18 -1.40
C MET A 472 -19.69 -9.53 -2.70
N ARG A 473 -20.98 -9.83 -2.60
CA ARG A 473 -21.81 -10.30 -3.72
C ARG A 473 -22.99 -9.35 -4.00
N PRO A 474 -23.41 -9.20 -5.27
CA PRO A 474 -24.38 -8.19 -5.67
C PRO A 474 -25.81 -8.56 -5.24
N THR A 475 -26.46 -7.59 -4.59
CA THR A 475 -27.93 -7.55 -4.45
C THR A 475 -28.42 -6.18 -4.92
N THR A 476 -29.25 -6.18 -5.96
CA THR A 476 -30.05 -5.03 -6.46
C THR A 476 -29.58 -3.61 -6.06
N LEU A 477 -28.65 -3.03 -6.83
CA LEU A 477 -28.38 -1.59 -7.04
C LEU A 477 -28.12 -0.62 -5.86
N GLU A 478 -28.34 -0.95 -4.57
CA GLU A 478 -28.39 0.07 -3.50
C GLU A 478 -27.62 -0.26 -2.20
N ASN A 479 -26.84 -1.36 -2.18
CA ASN A 479 -26.74 -2.18 -0.97
C ASN A 479 -25.40 -2.29 -0.23
N VAL A 480 -24.39 -1.42 -0.39
CA VAL A 480 -23.32 -1.30 0.64
C VAL A 480 -22.91 0.15 0.82
N LYS A 481 -23.03 0.68 2.04
CA LYS A 481 -22.55 2.02 2.41
C LYS A 481 -21.61 1.95 3.61
N LEU A 482 -20.31 2.01 3.34
CA LEU A 482 -19.29 2.12 4.39
C LEU A 482 -19.07 3.61 4.72
N ASP A 483 -19.67 4.07 5.81
CA ASP A 483 -19.42 5.40 6.42
C ASP A 483 -18.16 5.34 7.34
N ALA A 484 -17.08 4.68 6.87
CA ALA A 484 -15.88 4.35 7.65
C ALA A 484 -14.64 5.10 7.14
N PRO A 485 -13.93 5.89 7.97
CA PRO A 485 -12.85 6.76 7.50
C PRO A 485 -11.65 6.03 6.89
N LEU A 486 -11.45 4.74 7.22
CA LEU A 486 -10.32 3.97 6.71
C LEU A 486 -10.63 2.47 6.57
N VAL A 487 -10.32 1.93 5.39
CA VAL A 487 -10.33 0.49 5.07
C VAL A 487 -8.88 0.06 4.81
N ASN A 488 -8.28 -0.61 5.79
CA ASN A 488 -6.89 -1.09 5.75
C ASN A 488 -6.86 -2.59 5.42
N LEU A 489 -6.21 -2.97 4.32
CA LEU A 489 -5.79 -4.35 4.06
C LEU A 489 -4.35 -4.51 4.51
N THR A 490 -4.11 -5.36 5.52
CA THR A 490 -2.80 -5.55 6.16
C THR A 490 -2.26 -6.96 5.92
N ASP A 491 -0.94 -7.08 5.92
CA ASP A 491 -0.22 -8.35 6.07
C ASP A 491 0.46 -8.35 7.45
N GLU A 492 -0.30 -8.70 8.50
CA GLU A 492 0.26 -8.81 9.85
C GLU A 492 1.04 -10.13 10.02
N SER A 493 2.29 -10.10 9.55
CA SER A 493 3.42 -10.90 10.04
C SER A 493 3.49 -12.41 9.75
N ASP A 494 2.54 -13.01 9.04
CA ASP A 494 2.63 -14.41 8.60
C ASP A 494 2.51 -14.54 7.08
N SER A 495 3.64 -14.89 6.44
CA SER A 495 3.93 -14.96 5.00
C SER A 495 3.05 -15.89 4.13
N SER A 496 1.87 -16.26 4.61
CA SER A 496 0.85 -17.06 3.94
C SER A 496 -0.53 -16.39 3.85
N LYS A 497 -0.74 -15.22 4.47
CA LYS A 497 -2.06 -14.55 4.56
C LYS A 497 -2.03 -13.07 4.16
N GLY A 498 -1.74 -12.80 2.89
CA GLY A 498 -2.06 -11.50 2.30
C GLY A 498 -3.58 -11.31 2.26
N GLY A 499 -4.08 -10.19 2.81
CA GLY A 499 -5.51 -9.87 2.82
C GLY A 499 -6.12 -9.86 1.41
N LEU A 500 -7.25 -10.54 1.23
CA LEU A 500 -7.92 -10.70 -0.07
C LEU A 500 -9.32 -10.08 -0.03
N ILE A 501 -9.56 -9.04 -0.83
CA ILE A 501 -10.93 -8.60 -1.17
C ILE A 501 -11.34 -9.22 -2.51
N ARG A 502 -12.57 -9.72 -2.57
CA ARG A 502 -13.28 -10.17 -3.76
C ARG A 502 -14.62 -9.45 -3.85
N GLN A 503 -14.69 -8.38 -4.62
CA GLN A 503 -15.91 -7.55 -4.68
C GLN A 503 -16.66 -7.75 -5.99
N SER A 504 -17.95 -8.05 -5.90
CA SER A 504 -18.91 -7.92 -7.02
C SER A 504 -20.10 -7.04 -6.66
N GLY A 505 -20.50 -6.17 -7.59
CA GLY A 505 -21.51 -5.12 -7.39
C GLY A 505 -21.01 -3.82 -6.74
N PHE A 506 -21.96 -2.93 -6.45
CA PHE A 506 -21.72 -1.56 -5.95
C PHE A 506 -21.18 -1.54 -4.51
N LEU A 507 -20.16 -0.70 -4.26
CA LEU A 507 -19.65 -0.37 -2.93
C LEU A 507 -19.51 1.15 -2.80
N VAL A 508 -20.46 1.79 -2.13
CA VAL A 508 -20.39 3.24 -1.90
C VAL A 508 -19.63 3.50 -0.60
N ILE A 509 -18.64 4.39 -0.65
CA ILE A 509 -17.88 4.82 0.53
C ILE A 509 -18.25 6.28 0.80
N GLY A 510 -19.10 6.49 1.80
CA GLY A 510 -19.68 7.81 2.09
C GLY A 510 -18.65 8.82 2.62
N ALA A 511 -17.60 8.32 3.28
CA ALA A 511 -16.42 9.07 3.68
C ALA A 511 -15.30 8.07 4.04
N GLY A 512 -14.10 8.22 3.47
CA GLY A 512 -12.89 7.49 3.88
C GLY A 512 -11.90 7.16 2.76
N SER A 513 -10.82 6.47 3.09
CA SER A 513 -9.81 5.94 2.15
C SER A 513 -9.70 4.41 2.18
N ILE A 514 -9.31 3.81 1.04
CA ILE A 514 -8.92 2.40 0.95
C ILE A 514 -7.40 2.30 0.83
N HIS A 515 -6.76 1.51 1.67
CA HIS A 515 -5.34 1.18 1.59
C HIS A 515 -5.15 -0.33 1.34
N ASN A 516 -4.83 -0.72 0.11
CA ASN A 516 -4.41 -2.06 -0.26
C ASN A 516 -2.88 -2.18 -0.08
N GLN A 517 -2.42 -2.63 1.09
CA GLN A 517 -0.99 -2.66 1.42
C GLN A 517 -0.23 -3.74 0.64
N ARG A 518 1.11 -3.65 0.66
CA ARG A 518 2.01 -4.62 0.03
C ARG A 518 1.73 -6.04 0.52
N GLY A 519 1.52 -6.96 -0.40
CA GLY A 519 1.18 -8.37 -0.12
C GLY A 519 -0.33 -8.67 -0.16
N ALA A 520 -1.20 -7.67 0.00
CA ALA A 520 -2.64 -7.82 -0.14
C ALA A 520 -3.11 -7.81 -1.61
N THR A 521 -4.28 -8.39 -1.87
CA THR A 521 -4.91 -8.46 -3.20
C THR A 521 -6.34 -7.91 -3.15
N TYR A 522 -6.62 -6.93 -3.99
CA TYR A 522 -7.95 -6.40 -4.25
C TYR A 522 -8.44 -6.91 -5.61
N SER A 523 -9.41 -7.82 -5.59
CA SER A 523 -9.94 -8.49 -6.77
C SER A 523 -11.37 -8.03 -7.07
N LEU A 524 -11.54 -7.43 -8.24
CA LEU A 524 -12.84 -7.03 -8.78
C LEU A 524 -13.49 -8.25 -9.45
N LEU A 525 -14.78 -8.42 -9.26
CA LEU A 525 -15.59 -9.51 -9.78
C LEU A 525 -16.87 -8.94 -10.43
N ASP A 526 -17.24 -9.51 -11.56
CA ASP A 526 -18.45 -9.33 -12.37
C ASP A 526 -19.41 -8.15 -12.03
N ASN A 527 -19.54 -7.24 -13.01
CA ASN A 527 -20.52 -6.16 -13.13
C ASN A 527 -20.33 -4.94 -12.20
N SER A 528 -19.61 -3.94 -12.74
CA SER A 528 -19.68 -2.51 -12.37
C SER A 528 -19.50 -2.17 -10.89
N VAL A 529 -18.24 -2.11 -10.45
CA VAL A 529 -17.85 -1.58 -9.14
C VAL A 529 -17.79 -0.05 -9.19
N VAL A 530 -18.82 0.62 -8.68
CA VAL A 530 -18.76 2.07 -8.45
C VAL A 530 -18.32 2.33 -7.01
N LEU A 531 -17.06 2.79 -6.84
CA LEU A 531 -16.55 3.36 -5.58
C LEU A 531 -16.88 4.86 -5.53
N GLU A 532 -18.17 5.18 -5.45
CA GLU A 532 -18.60 6.57 -5.42
C GLU A 532 -18.16 7.24 -4.10
N LEU A 533 -17.21 8.16 -4.22
CA LEU A 533 -16.70 9.02 -3.15
C LEU A 533 -17.29 10.42 -3.38
N PHE A 534 -18.00 11.00 -2.42
CA PHE A 534 -18.61 12.32 -2.63
C PHE A 534 -17.53 13.43 -2.66
N PRO A 535 -17.70 14.55 -3.37
CA PRO A 535 -16.75 15.67 -3.28
C PRO A 535 -16.84 16.34 -1.89
N GLY A 536 -15.73 16.43 -1.14
CA GLY A 536 -15.76 17.11 0.16
C GLY A 536 -14.47 17.14 0.99
N GLU A 537 -13.87 15.97 1.27
CA GLU A 537 -12.65 15.85 2.10
C GLU A 537 -11.65 14.84 1.49
N GLN A 538 -10.52 14.58 2.15
CA GLN A 538 -9.45 13.73 1.59
C GLN A 538 -9.85 12.26 1.50
N TYR A 539 -10.37 11.86 0.34
CA TYR A 539 -10.62 10.46 0.00
C TYR A 539 -9.56 9.95 -0.99
N SER A 540 -9.03 8.76 -0.76
CA SER A 540 -8.01 8.17 -1.65
C SER A 540 -8.10 6.64 -1.73
N PHE A 541 -7.76 6.10 -2.90
CA PHE A 541 -7.40 4.68 -3.04
C PHE A 541 -5.89 4.58 -3.14
N ARG A 542 -5.26 3.89 -2.19
CA ARG A 542 -3.83 3.59 -2.20
C ARG A 542 -3.62 2.11 -2.49
N ASN A 543 -2.85 1.80 -3.53
CA ASN A 543 -2.49 0.45 -3.93
C ASN A 543 -0.98 0.25 -3.81
N ASP A 544 -0.52 -0.34 -2.71
CA ASP A 544 0.85 -0.82 -2.54
C ASP A 544 0.95 -2.35 -2.79
N GLY A 545 -0.20 -3.03 -2.91
CA GLY A 545 -0.37 -4.47 -3.20
C GLY A 545 -0.75 -4.78 -4.66
N LEU A 546 -1.57 -5.81 -4.86
CA LEU A 546 -2.13 -6.18 -6.17
C LEU A 546 -3.58 -5.72 -6.31
N LEU A 547 -3.89 -4.94 -7.35
CA LEU A 547 -5.26 -4.67 -7.82
C LEU A 547 -5.51 -5.48 -9.10
N THR A 548 -6.60 -6.24 -9.20
CA THR A 548 -6.86 -7.08 -10.38
C THR A 548 -8.33 -7.13 -10.79
N SER A 549 -8.62 -7.16 -12.10
CA SER A 549 -9.97 -7.38 -12.64
C SER A 549 -10.35 -8.86 -12.73
N SER A 550 -11.62 -9.14 -13.03
CA SER A 550 -12.16 -10.50 -13.15
C SER A 550 -11.64 -11.24 -14.39
N THR A 551 -11.79 -12.57 -14.40
CA THR A 551 -11.56 -13.40 -15.59
C THR A 551 -12.84 -13.70 -16.39
N THR A 552 -14.00 -13.27 -15.89
CA THR A 552 -15.33 -13.60 -16.41
C THR A 552 -16.16 -12.40 -16.85
N SER A 553 -15.78 -11.18 -16.46
CA SER A 553 -16.46 -9.94 -16.82
C SER A 553 -16.16 -9.50 -18.26
N THR A 554 -17.09 -8.73 -18.84
CA THR A 554 -16.84 -7.94 -20.06
C THR A 554 -16.51 -6.48 -19.74
N PHE A 555 -16.80 -6.00 -18.52
CA PHE A 555 -16.68 -4.61 -18.12
C PHE A 555 -16.64 -4.48 -16.57
N ASP A 556 -15.53 -3.99 -16.03
CA ASP A 556 -15.26 -3.81 -14.60
C ASP A 556 -14.75 -2.37 -14.34
N SER A 557 -15.62 -1.35 -14.35
CA SER A 557 -15.22 -0.02 -13.89
C SER A 557 -14.74 -0.04 -12.43
N VAL A 558 -13.80 0.86 -12.08
CA VAL A 558 -13.57 1.33 -10.72
C VAL A 558 -13.50 2.84 -10.71
N TYR A 559 -14.66 3.45 -10.49
CA TYR A 559 -14.78 4.90 -10.42
C TYR A 559 -14.16 5.42 -9.13
N PHE A 560 -13.23 6.37 -9.21
CA PHE A 560 -12.80 7.20 -8.09
C PHE A 560 -13.09 8.67 -8.42
N ASN A 561 -13.67 9.41 -7.47
CA ASN A 561 -14.04 10.82 -7.67
C ASN A 561 -12.98 11.80 -7.14
N SER A 562 -11.86 11.30 -6.59
CA SER A 562 -10.83 12.11 -5.93
C SER A 562 -9.42 11.75 -6.41
N ARG A 563 -8.76 10.74 -5.81
CA ARG A 563 -7.34 10.46 -6.03
C ARG A 563 -6.96 8.98 -5.89
N LEU A 564 -6.30 8.44 -6.92
CA LEU A 564 -5.63 7.14 -6.92
C LEU A 564 -4.12 7.32 -6.67
N VAL A 565 -3.53 6.51 -5.78
CA VAL A 565 -2.08 6.39 -5.60
C VAL A 565 -1.70 4.92 -5.74
N ASN A 566 -0.77 4.60 -6.63
CA ASN A 566 -0.41 3.23 -6.97
C ASN A 566 1.11 3.04 -6.90
N GLN A 567 1.58 2.30 -5.90
CA GLN A 567 2.98 1.87 -5.70
C GLN A 567 3.16 0.35 -5.87
N GLY A 568 2.08 -0.36 -6.20
CA GLY A 568 2.03 -1.80 -6.39
C GLY A 568 1.80 -2.22 -7.84
N ARG A 569 1.07 -3.33 -8.03
CA ARG A 569 0.74 -3.94 -9.33
C ARG A 569 -0.74 -3.79 -9.64
N ILE A 570 -1.07 -3.46 -10.89
CA ILE A 570 -2.42 -3.50 -11.46
C ILE A 570 -2.46 -4.58 -12.55
N GLU A 571 -3.44 -5.47 -12.53
CA GLU A 571 -3.55 -6.59 -13.47
C GLU A 571 -4.97 -6.68 -14.07
N VAL A 572 -5.14 -6.24 -15.32
CA VAL A 572 -6.41 -6.31 -16.04
C VAL A 572 -6.47 -7.62 -16.82
N LYS A 573 -7.30 -8.56 -16.36
CA LYS A 573 -7.33 -9.94 -16.89
C LYS A 573 -8.29 -10.15 -18.05
N ARG A 574 -9.34 -9.33 -18.14
CA ARG A 574 -10.39 -9.31 -19.17
C ARG A 574 -11.26 -8.07 -19.02
N GLY A 575 -12.03 -7.78 -20.07
CA GLY A 575 -12.97 -6.66 -20.09
C GLY A 575 -12.27 -5.31 -20.04
N GLN A 576 -13.02 -4.27 -19.64
CA GLN A 576 -12.50 -2.91 -19.48
C GLN A 576 -12.43 -2.51 -18.00
N LEU A 577 -11.25 -2.12 -17.51
CA LEU A 577 -11.04 -1.44 -16.23
C LEU A 577 -11.00 0.07 -16.44
N ASN A 578 -11.90 0.81 -15.80
CA ASN A 578 -11.87 2.28 -15.79
C ASN A 578 -11.29 2.78 -14.46
N LEU A 579 -10.37 3.75 -14.52
CA LEU A 579 -9.79 4.48 -13.38
C LEU A 579 -10.06 5.98 -13.59
N SER A 580 -10.98 6.56 -12.82
CA SER A 580 -11.30 8.00 -12.87
C SER A 580 -10.62 8.78 -11.75
N GLY A 581 -10.66 10.12 -11.82
CA GLY A 581 -10.00 11.00 -10.85
C GLY A 581 -8.53 11.27 -11.19
N GLU A 582 -7.84 12.04 -10.36
CA GLU A 582 -6.39 12.21 -10.46
C GLU A 582 -5.69 10.89 -10.09
N SER A 583 -4.64 10.51 -10.81
CA SER A 583 -3.84 9.33 -10.47
C SER A 583 -2.35 9.63 -10.33
N THR A 584 -1.71 8.95 -9.39
CA THR A 584 -0.24 8.92 -9.26
C THR A 584 0.21 7.46 -9.24
N HIS A 585 1.07 7.06 -10.18
CA HIS A 585 1.65 5.73 -10.29
C HIS A 585 3.17 5.87 -10.07
N ASP A 586 3.73 5.19 -9.08
CA ASP A 586 5.10 5.43 -8.60
C ASP A 586 5.86 4.10 -8.50
N ALA A 587 6.84 3.91 -9.38
CA ALA A 587 7.54 2.64 -9.66
C ALA A 587 6.59 1.45 -9.92
N ALA A 588 5.43 1.72 -10.52
CA ALA A 588 4.32 0.79 -10.58
C ALA A 588 4.35 -0.15 -11.78
N GLN A 589 3.73 -1.33 -11.63
CA GLN A 589 3.55 -2.31 -12.70
C GLN A 589 2.08 -2.39 -13.12
N ILE A 590 1.81 -2.24 -14.41
CA ILE A 590 0.49 -2.37 -15.02
C ILE A 590 0.58 -3.46 -16.10
N GLU A 591 -0.19 -4.53 -15.92
CA GLU A 591 -0.27 -5.65 -16.86
C GLU A 591 -1.71 -5.80 -17.33
N ILE A 592 -1.92 -5.87 -18.64
CA ILE A 592 -3.24 -5.95 -19.28
C ILE A 592 -3.19 -7.12 -20.26
N SER A 593 -4.17 -8.01 -20.15
CA SER A 593 -4.27 -9.19 -21.01
C SER A 593 -4.75 -8.79 -22.43
N GLU A 594 -4.36 -9.59 -23.42
CA GLU A 594 -4.84 -9.48 -24.82
C GLU A 594 -6.38 -9.38 -24.87
N GLY A 595 -6.91 -8.41 -25.62
CA GLY A 595 -8.33 -8.09 -25.72
C GLY A 595 -8.97 -7.48 -24.45
N ALA A 596 -8.19 -7.12 -23.43
CA ALA A 596 -8.67 -6.35 -22.27
C ALA A 596 -8.26 -4.87 -22.39
N LYS A 597 -8.98 -3.96 -21.72
CA LYS A 597 -8.79 -2.51 -21.82
C LYS A 597 -8.59 -1.86 -20.46
N LEU A 598 -7.65 -0.92 -20.35
CA LEU A 598 -7.52 0.01 -19.23
C LEU A 598 -7.89 1.41 -19.69
N VAL A 599 -8.70 2.14 -18.94
CA VAL A 599 -8.99 3.57 -19.17
C VAL A 599 -8.56 4.37 -17.95
N ILE A 600 -7.84 5.47 -18.15
CA ILE A 600 -7.34 6.35 -17.09
C ILE A 600 -7.72 7.79 -17.42
N GLY A 601 -8.30 8.55 -16.48
CA GLY A 601 -8.30 10.01 -16.57
C GLY A 601 -9.49 10.72 -17.25
N GLN A 602 -10.60 10.03 -17.57
CA GLN A 602 -11.94 10.65 -17.63
C GLN A 602 -13.08 9.60 -17.62
N ASN A 603 -14.28 10.02 -17.21
CA ASN A 603 -15.48 9.17 -17.21
C ASN A 603 -16.34 9.36 -18.46
N ALA A 604 -16.72 8.23 -19.08
CA ALA A 604 -17.62 8.18 -20.24
C ALA A 604 -19.12 8.11 -19.86
N LEU A 605 -19.55 8.87 -18.86
CA LEU A 605 -20.97 8.96 -18.44
C LEU A 605 -21.43 10.43 -18.49
N ASP A 606 -22.46 10.69 -19.29
CA ASP A 606 -23.15 12.00 -19.46
C ASP A 606 -23.95 12.44 -18.22
N ASP A 607 -23.62 11.94 -17.02
CA ASP A 607 -24.46 12.07 -15.82
C ASP A 607 -24.05 13.23 -14.90
N GLU A 608 -25.06 13.71 -14.17
CA GLU A 608 -25.17 14.98 -13.41
C GLU A 608 -24.10 15.23 -12.32
N PHE A 609 -23.23 14.24 -12.05
CA PHE A 609 -22.28 14.20 -10.93
C PHE A 609 -20.79 14.15 -11.33
N ALA A 610 -20.45 14.15 -12.62
CA ALA A 610 -19.06 14.09 -13.06
C ALA A 610 -18.23 15.33 -12.64
N PRO A 611 -16.99 15.17 -12.14
CA PRO A 611 -16.08 16.29 -11.92
C PRO A 611 -15.76 16.97 -13.25
N ARG A 612 -15.92 18.30 -13.30
CA ARG A 612 -15.83 19.10 -14.54
C ARG A 612 -14.41 19.56 -14.89
N GLU A 613 -13.40 19.15 -14.13
CA GLU A 613 -12.02 19.60 -14.27
C GLU A 613 -11.09 18.49 -14.79
N LEU A 614 -9.96 18.90 -15.34
CA LEU A 614 -9.02 18.02 -16.04
C LEU A 614 -8.26 17.14 -15.06
N THR A 615 -8.56 15.85 -15.06
CA THR A 615 -7.85 14.86 -14.24
C THR A 615 -6.49 14.51 -14.86
N SER A 616 -5.42 14.67 -14.08
CA SER A 616 -4.06 14.32 -14.49
C SER A 616 -3.64 12.93 -14.02
N SER A 617 -2.77 12.27 -14.79
CA SER A 617 -2.20 10.97 -14.47
C SER A 617 -0.68 11.06 -14.49
N THR A 618 -0.09 11.03 -13.30
CA THR A 618 1.35 11.22 -13.08
C THR A 618 2.03 9.88 -12.83
N PHE A 619 2.97 9.49 -13.69
CA PHE A 619 3.89 8.37 -13.52
C PHE A 619 5.22 8.87 -12.93
N ARG A 620 5.76 8.16 -11.93
CA ARG A 620 7.01 8.49 -11.22
C ARG A 620 7.87 7.23 -11.09
N GLY A 621 9.19 7.43 -11.00
CA GLY A 621 10.17 6.34 -11.07
C GLY A 621 10.02 5.51 -12.35
N THR A 622 10.63 4.32 -12.37
CA THR A 622 10.52 3.32 -13.45
C THR A 622 9.15 2.63 -13.41
N SER A 623 8.14 3.23 -14.02
CA SER A 623 6.81 2.62 -14.16
C SER A 623 6.72 1.82 -15.47
N ARG A 624 5.97 0.71 -15.48
CA ARG A 624 5.81 -0.15 -16.66
C ARG A 624 4.36 -0.47 -16.96
N ILE A 625 3.99 -0.39 -18.24
CA ILE A 625 2.70 -0.82 -18.79
C ILE A 625 2.96 -1.91 -19.83
N SER A 626 2.16 -2.98 -19.85
CA SER A 626 2.33 -4.06 -20.85
C SER A 626 1.00 -4.72 -21.25
N GLY A 627 0.84 -4.99 -22.54
CA GLY A 627 -0.29 -5.69 -23.15
C GLY A 627 -1.61 -4.91 -23.25
N GLY A 628 -2.60 -5.50 -23.94
CA GLY A 628 -4.00 -5.07 -24.07
C GLY A 628 -4.22 -3.63 -24.58
N THR A 629 -5.43 -3.11 -24.50
CA THR A 629 -5.72 -1.70 -24.85
C THR A 629 -5.47 -0.78 -23.64
N VAL A 630 -4.91 0.42 -23.85
CA VAL A 630 -4.93 1.53 -22.87
C VAL A 630 -5.71 2.70 -23.47
N SER A 631 -6.29 3.58 -22.67
CA SER A 631 -7.02 4.75 -23.16
C SER A 631 -6.99 5.84 -22.11
N ILE A 632 -6.55 7.04 -22.49
CA ILE A 632 -6.27 8.15 -21.58
C ILE A 632 -6.99 9.41 -22.09
N PRO A 633 -8.34 9.42 -22.08
CA PRO A 633 -9.13 10.53 -22.59
C PRO A 633 -8.92 11.81 -21.76
N GLY A 634 -8.69 12.93 -22.43
CA GLY A 634 -8.73 14.28 -21.84
C GLY A 634 -7.67 14.67 -20.80
N GLY A 635 -6.87 13.72 -20.30
CA GLY A 635 -5.90 13.94 -19.22
C GLY A 635 -4.54 14.50 -19.64
N ILE A 636 -3.78 15.01 -18.66
CA ILE A 636 -2.35 15.30 -18.80
C ILE A 636 -1.56 14.09 -18.30
N LEU A 637 -0.58 13.68 -19.11
CA LEU A 637 0.34 12.58 -18.83
C LEU A 637 1.71 13.15 -18.44
N VAL A 638 2.07 12.97 -17.17
CA VAL A 638 3.38 13.40 -16.64
C VAL A 638 4.22 12.18 -16.29
N ALA A 639 5.47 12.05 -16.75
CA ALA A 639 6.34 10.92 -16.42
C ALA A 639 7.65 11.32 -15.73
N GLY A 640 8.23 10.36 -15.00
CA GLY A 640 9.65 10.32 -14.65
C GLY A 640 10.40 9.38 -15.60
N GLU A 641 10.12 8.08 -15.52
CA GLU A 641 10.57 7.08 -16.49
C GLU A 641 9.44 6.07 -16.76
N LEU A 642 8.75 6.19 -17.90
CA LEU A 642 7.65 5.30 -18.27
C LEU A 642 8.04 4.40 -19.43
N THR A 643 8.09 3.08 -19.19
CA THR A 643 8.21 2.08 -20.26
C THR A 643 6.84 1.51 -20.61
N ILE A 644 6.44 1.59 -21.87
CA ILE A 644 5.27 0.90 -22.42
C ILE A 644 5.78 -0.26 -23.28
N GLN A 645 5.38 -1.49 -22.96
CA GLN A 645 5.91 -2.72 -23.55
C GLN A 645 4.88 -3.47 -24.39
N SER A 646 5.37 -4.10 -25.46
CA SER A 646 4.67 -4.83 -26.53
C SER A 646 3.33 -5.50 -26.23
N ASN A 647 2.51 -5.60 -27.30
CA ASN A 647 1.14 -6.10 -27.35
C ASN A 647 0.09 -5.10 -26.81
N VAL A 648 0.42 -3.81 -26.81
CA VAL A 648 -0.61 -2.78 -26.60
C VAL A 648 -1.40 -2.60 -27.90
N GLU A 649 -2.73 -2.71 -27.82
CA GLU A 649 -3.64 -2.74 -28.97
C GLU A 649 -4.04 -1.35 -29.47
N GLU A 650 -4.10 -0.36 -28.58
CA GLU A 650 -4.40 1.05 -28.83
C GLU A 650 -4.00 1.87 -27.58
N ILE A 651 -3.55 3.13 -27.73
CA ILE A 651 -3.48 4.12 -26.61
C ILE A 651 -3.97 5.49 -27.08
N THR A 652 -5.24 5.77 -26.85
CA THR A 652 -5.82 7.09 -27.17
C THR A 652 -5.44 8.13 -26.11
N SER A 653 -4.69 9.19 -26.44
CA SER A 653 -4.50 10.34 -25.55
C SER A 653 -4.65 11.67 -26.30
N ASN A 654 -5.11 12.71 -25.58
CA ASN A 654 -5.84 13.82 -26.20
C ASN A 654 -5.36 15.23 -25.79
N ARG A 655 -4.16 15.40 -25.22
CA ARG A 655 -3.67 16.71 -24.75
C ARG A 655 -2.16 16.94 -24.86
N SER A 656 -1.36 16.21 -24.08
CA SER A 656 0.06 16.56 -23.85
C SER A 656 0.83 15.44 -23.15
N LEU A 657 2.08 15.21 -23.59
CA LEU A 657 3.09 14.42 -22.87
C LEU A 657 4.08 15.40 -22.23
N GLN A 658 4.28 15.32 -20.92
CA GLN A 658 5.06 16.30 -20.15
C GLN A 658 6.03 15.64 -19.19
N GLY A 659 7.26 16.15 -19.12
CA GLY A 659 8.30 15.68 -18.19
C GLY A 659 8.87 14.28 -18.50
N GLY A 660 10.13 14.09 -18.15
CA GLY A 660 10.78 12.79 -18.01
C GLY A 660 11.03 12.01 -19.31
N HIS A 661 11.40 10.74 -19.13
CA HIS A 661 11.74 9.81 -20.19
C HIS A 661 10.57 8.85 -20.47
N TRP A 662 10.14 8.83 -21.73
CA TRP A 662 9.09 7.96 -22.26
C TRP A 662 9.75 6.97 -23.23
N VAL A 663 9.65 5.68 -22.93
CA VAL A 663 10.17 4.62 -23.80
C VAL A 663 9.02 3.71 -24.21
N ILE A 664 8.79 3.60 -25.51
CA ILE A 664 7.70 2.81 -26.08
C ILE A 664 8.34 1.68 -26.91
N GLU A 665 8.39 0.48 -26.35
CA GLU A 665 9.02 -0.74 -26.91
C GLU A 665 7.96 -1.67 -27.50
N ASP A 666 7.93 -1.95 -28.82
CA ASP A 666 6.71 -2.50 -29.41
C ASP A 666 6.78 -3.58 -30.52
N ASN A 667 5.64 -4.27 -30.66
CA ASN A 667 5.17 -5.16 -31.74
C ASN A 667 3.63 -5.01 -31.95
N GLY A 668 3.07 -3.80 -31.82
CA GLY A 668 1.63 -3.51 -31.71
C GLY A 668 1.17 -2.25 -32.46
N LEU A 669 0.08 -1.65 -32.00
CA LEU A 669 -0.56 -0.46 -32.62
C LEU A 669 -0.77 0.64 -31.56
N LEU A 670 -0.21 1.82 -31.83
CA LEU A 670 -0.33 2.99 -30.96
C LEU A 670 -1.00 4.13 -31.73
N THR A 671 -2.28 4.38 -31.43
CA THR A 671 -3.11 5.40 -32.10
C THR A 671 -3.43 6.59 -31.20
N LEU A 672 -2.85 7.75 -31.51
CA LEU A 672 -3.07 9.04 -30.84
C LEU A 672 -4.07 9.87 -31.65
N ASN A 673 -5.29 10.03 -31.13
CA ASN A 673 -6.46 10.49 -31.89
C ASN A 673 -6.74 12.01 -31.88
N ASP A 674 -5.88 12.82 -31.26
CA ASP A 674 -6.05 14.27 -31.02
C ASP A 674 -4.67 14.97 -31.08
N GLN A 675 -4.59 16.31 -31.04
CA GLN A 675 -3.31 17.02 -31.00
C GLN A 675 -2.43 16.61 -29.81
N VAL A 676 -1.16 16.32 -30.09
CA VAL A 676 -0.16 15.92 -29.10
C VAL A 676 0.92 16.99 -28.99
N HIS A 677 1.06 17.57 -27.82
CA HIS A 677 2.17 18.46 -27.49
C HIS A 677 3.20 17.72 -26.63
N ILE A 678 4.46 17.67 -27.08
CA ILE A 678 5.62 17.42 -26.24
C ILE A 678 6.25 18.78 -25.94
N THR A 679 6.18 19.20 -24.68
CA THR A 679 6.71 20.48 -24.20
C THR A 679 7.27 20.33 -22.80
N GLU A 680 8.48 20.85 -22.57
CA GLU A 680 8.96 21.14 -21.21
C GLU A 680 8.05 22.19 -20.55
N LEU A 681 7.71 21.95 -19.27
CA LEU A 681 6.93 22.85 -18.42
C LEU A 681 7.89 23.77 -17.64
N ASP A 682 7.83 25.07 -17.90
CA ASP A 682 8.41 26.19 -17.15
C ASP A 682 9.51 25.85 -16.11
N THR A 683 10.76 25.76 -16.57
CA THR A 683 11.98 26.13 -15.80
C THR A 683 12.34 25.35 -14.52
N LEU A 684 11.63 24.27 -14.17
CA LEU A 684 11.75 23.63 -12.83
C LEU A 684 12.09 22.14 -12.80
N GLU A 685 12.09 21.43 -13.93
CA GLU A 685 12.49 20.02 -14.02
C GLU A 685 13.89 19.92 -14.68
N PRO A 686 14.90 19.27 -14.08
CA PRO A 686 16.30 19.40 -14.49
C PRO A 686 16.76 18.48 -15.65
N GLU A 687 15.88 17.65 -16.23
CA GLU A 687 16.26 16.58 -17.19
C GLU A 687 15.51 16.62 -18.53
N GLY A 688 14.75 17.69 -18.84
CA GLY A 688 14.04 17.84 -20.12
C GLY A 688 12.91 16.82 -20.35
N VAL A 689 12.44 16.73 -21.60
CA VAL A 689 11.44 15.74 -22.02
C VAL A 689 12.00 14.89 -23.16
N HIS A 690 12.09 13.58 -22.92
CA HIS A 690 12.66 12.63 -23.87
C HIS A 690 11.64 11.56 -24.24
N VAL A 691 11.27 11.44 -25.53
CA VAL A 691 10.31 10.44 -26.01
C VAL A 691 10.95 9.56 -27.08
N GLU A 692 11.00 8.25 -26.83
CA GLU A 692 11.62 7.27 -27.72
C GLU A 692 10.65 6.13 -28.10
N PHE A 693 10.56 5.85 -29.40
CA PHE A 693 9.83 4.74 -29.99
C PHE A 693 10.84 3.70 -30.51
N HIS A 694 10.78 2.47 -30.01
CA HIS A 694 11.71 1.37 -30.34
C HIS A 694 10.96 0.16 -30.90
N GLY A 695 11.31 -0.27 -32.11
CA GLY A 695 10.78 -1.48 -32.74
C GLY A 695 11.73 -2.68 -32.64
N SER A 696 11.18 -3.90 -32.68
CA SER A 696 11.94 -5.14 -32.42
C SER A 696 12.93 -5.58 -33.51
N GLY A 697 13.06 -4.81 -34.60
CA GLY A 697 13.99 -5.08 -35.71
C GLY A 697 13.69 -6.35 -36.53
N ARG A 698 12.49 -6.94 -36.40
CA ARG A 698 12.12 -8.23 -37.01
C ARG A 698 11.05 -8.13 -38.10
N SER A 699 11.40 -7.53 -39.23
CA SER A 699 10.63 -7.52 -40.50
C SER A 699 9.30 -6.74 -40.50
N PRO A 700 8.84 -6.26 -41.68
CA PRO A 700 7.94 -5.10 -41.80
C PRO A 700 6.46 -5.49 -41.71
N SER A 701 6.09 -6.22 -40.68
CA SER A 701 4.70 -6.64 -40.43
C SER A 701 4.24 -6.17 -39.05
N PHE A 702 3.84 -4.90 -39.02
CA PHE A 702 2.99 -4.27 -38.01
C PHE A 702 3.65 -3.94 -36.66
N SER A 703 4.58 -2.99 -36.67
CA SER A 703 4.56 -1.92 -35.66
C SER A 703 3.93 -0.71 -36.37
N VAL A 704 2.78 -0.22 -35.93
CA VAL A 704 2.16 0.97 -36.54
C VAL A 704 1.91 2.01 -35.45
N PHE A 705 2.59 3.14 -35.56
CA PHE A 705 2.25 4.35 -34.82
C PHE A 705 1.38 5.24 -35.71
N GLU A 706 0.24 5.72 -35.22
CA GLU A 706 -0.64 6.63 -35.97
C GLU A 706 -1.05 7.83 -35.10
N VAL A 707 -0.70 9.05 -35.53
CA VAL A 707 -1.22 10.30 -34.96
C VAL A 707 -2.18 10.93 -35.96
N THR A 708 -3.45 11.09 -35.61
CA THR A 708 -4.48 11.54 -36.56
C THR A 708 -4.56 13.07 -36.72
N GLU A 709 -3.90 13.83 -35.84
CA GLU A 709 -3.82 15.30 -35.90
C GLU A 709 -2.36 15.80 -35.78
N LYS A 710 -2.16 16.99 -35.21
CA LYS A 710 -0.86 17.67 -35.12
C LYS A 710 -0.03 17.15 -33.95
N PHE A 711 1.23 16.84 -34.23
CA PHE A 711 2.27 16.53 -33.26
C PHE A 711 3.24 17.73 -33.14
N LEU A 712 3.45 18.23 -31.93
CA LEU A 712 4.35 19.36 -31.64
C LEU A 712 5.50 18.91 -30.75
N VAL A 713 6.73 19.24 -31.13
CA VAL A 713 7.95 19.07 -30.31
C VAL A 713 8.54 20.45 -30.04
N ALA A 714 8.58 20.88 -28.78
CA ALA A 714 9.10 22.20 -28.42
C ALA A 714 9.68 22.27 -27.00
N ASN A 715 10.37 23.37 -26.69
CA ASN A 715 11.03 23.65 -25.42
C ASN A 715 12.06 22.56 -25.08
N MET A 716 13.12 22.47 -25.89
CA MET A 716 14.21 21.46 -25.78
C MET A 716 13.79 19.99 -25.79
N ALA A 717 12.50 19.68 -25.99
CA ALA A 717 12.00 18.31 -26.00
C ALA A 717 12.60 17.50 -27.16
N THR A 718 12.82 16.20 -26.93
CA THR A 718 13.37 15.29 -27.93
C THR A 718 12.39 14.16 -28.26
N LEU A 719 12.38 13.75 -29.53
CA LEU A 719 11.55 12.70 -30.09
C LEU A 719 12.42 11.79 -30.97
N ARG A 720 12.38 10.47 -30.75
CA ARG A 720 13.17 9.50 -31.53
C ARG A 720 12.32 8.34 -32.03
N PHE A 721 12.48 8.00 -33.31
CA PHE A 721 11.90 6.82 -33.96
C PHE A 721 13.02 5.85 -34.37
N SER A 722 13.12 4.69 -33.71
CA SER A 722 14.19 3.71 -33.90
C SER A 722 13.64 2.33 -34.26
N GLY A 723 13.82 1.92 -35.51
CA GLY A 723 13.37 0.62 -36.05
C GLY A 723 11.85 0.44 -36.13
N VAL A 724 11.08 1.52 -36.35
CA VAL A 724 9.60 1.52 -36.36
C VAL A 724 9.01 1.99 -37.70
N ASP A 725 7.83 1.49 -38.07
CA ASP A 725 6.99 2.10 -39.11
C ASP A 725 5.97 3.05 -38.45
N ALA A 726 5.90 4.29 -38.91
CA ALA A 726 5.12 5.34 -38.25
C ALA A 726 4.34 6.23 -39.24
N ALA A 727 3.22 6.78 -38.79
CA ALA A 727 2.37 7.73 -39.49
C ALA A 727 1.94 8.87 -38.55
N ILE A 728 2.10 10.12 -38.98
CA ILE A 728 1.69 11.32 -38.23
C ILE A 728 0.92 12.21 -39.20
N ALA A 729 -0.22 12.81 -38.84
CA ALA A 729 -0.92 13.67 -39.78
C ALA A 729 -0.10 14.93 -40.10
N ASP A 730 0.33 15.70 -39.09
CA ASP A 730 1.26 16.84 -39.23
C ASP A 730 2.31 16.85 -38.10
N LEU A 731 3.58 17.11 -38.41
CA LEU A 731 4.65 17.27 -37.41
C LEU A 731 5.18 18.71 -37.39
N SER A 732 5.35 19.27 -36.20
CA SER A 732 5.81 20.64 -36.00
C SER A 732 6.87 20.72 -34.91
N ILE A 733 7.94 21.47 -35.17
CA ILE A 733 9.11 21.55 -34.30
C ILE A 733 9.52 23.01 -34.16
N ARG A 734 9.87 23.46 -32.95
CA ARG A 734 10.30 24.83 -32.64
C ARG A 734 11.00 24.90 -31.28
N SER A 735 11.61 26.03 -30.94
CA SER A 735 12.13 26.33 -29.58
C SER A 735 13.00 25.20 -28.99
N GLY A 736 14.13 24.88 -29.64
CA GLY A 736 15.04 23.81 -29.20
C GLY A 736 14.56 22.37 -29.44
N GLY A 737 13.38 22.15 -30.03
CA GLY A 737 12.84 20.81 -30.27
C GLY A 737 13.73 19.96 -31.19
N THR A 738 13.97 18.71 -30.82
CA THR A 738 14.83 17.77 -31.56
C THR A 738 14.06 16.52 -32.01
N VAL A 739 14.19 16.12 -33.27
CA VAL A 739 13.59 14.88 -33.80
C VAL A 739 14.61 14.02 -34.54
N THR A 740 14.67 12.72 -34.24
CA THR A 740 15.59 11.76 -34.88
C THR A 740 14.84 10.55 -35.42
N ILE A 741 15.15 10.16 -36.66
CA ILE A 741 14.61 8.95 -37.31
C ILE A 741 15.76 8.00 -37.65
N ASP A 742 15.94 6.94 -36.88
CA ASP A 742 17.05 5.99 -36.96
C ASP A 742 16.59 4.52 -36.91
N GLY A 743 17.53 3.58 -36.79
CA GLY A 743 17.22 2.14 -36.70
C GLY A 743 16.61 1.48 -37.95
N ASN A 744 16.60 2.15 -39.11
CA ASN A 744 15.83 1.79 -40.32
C ASN A 744 14.31 1.97 -40.16
N SER A 745 13.89 3.10 -39.58
CA SER A 745 12.46 3.46 -39.46
C SER A 745 11.89 4.07 -40.75
N ASP A 746 10.63 3.76 -41.06
CA ASP A 746 9.84 4.39 -42.14
C ASP A 746 8.77 5.31 -41.51
N LEU A 747 9.00 6.64 -41.45
CA LEU A 747 7.99 7.61 -41.02
C LEU A 747 7.22 8.18 -42.22
N ARG A 748 5.90 8.33 -42.08
CA ARG A 748 4.99 8.97 -43.05
C ARG A 748 4.29 10.17 -42.41
N THR A 749 4.16 11.28 -43.13
CA THR A 749 3.40 12.44 -42.65
C THR A 749 2.78 13.27 -43.76
N SER A 750 1.77 14.10 -43.48
CA SER A 750 1.25 15.04 -44.50
C SER A 750 2.21 16.21 -44.65
N GLN A 751 2.54 16.89 -43.55
CA GLN A 751 3.46 18.02 -43.51
C GLN A 751 4.46 17.92 -42.36
N VAL A 752 5.65 18.48 -42.56
CA VAL A 752 6.62 18.79 -41.49
C VAL A 752 6.94 20.28 -41.54
N SER A 753 6.84 20.95 -40.38
CA SER A 753 7.21 22.36 -40.24
C SER A 753 8.18 22.57 -39.09
N ILE A 754 9.41 22.98 -39.41
CA ILE A 754 10.51 23.17 -38.45
C ILE A 754 10.83 24.66 -38.40
N GLN A 755 10.47 25.33 -37.31
CA GLN A 755 10.59 26.78 -37.15
C GLN A 755 11.81 27.12 -36.29
N VAL A 756 12.41 28.29 -36.55
CA VAL A 756 13.44 28.87 -35.69
C VAL A 756 12.88 29.08 -34.28
N GLY A 757 13.67 28.75 -33.25
CA GLY A 757 13.30 28.97 -31.85
C GLY A 757 13.49 30.43 -31.41
N GLU A 758 12.85 30.81 -30.29
CA GLU A 758 13.11 32.12 -29.65
C GLU A 758 14.43 32.15 -28.86
N PHE A 759 14.98 30.98 -28.48
CA PHE A 759 16.13 30.87 -27.58
C PHE A 759 17.14 29.75 -27.94
N ASP A 760 16.69 28.68 -28.61
CA ASP A 760 17.51 27.48 -28.88
C ASP A 760 17.27 26.89 -30.28
N GLU A 761 18.32 26.30 -30.86
CA GLU A 761 18.31 25.69 -32.18
C GLU A 761 17.44 24.44 -32.24
N SER A 762 16.55 24.36 -33.24
CA SER A 762 15.74 23.14 -33.46
C SER A 762 16.47 22.19 -34.40
N GLN A 763 16.43 20.89 -34.12
CA GLN A 763 17.19 19.88 -34.86
C GLN A 763 16.27 18.78 -35.43
N PHE A 764 16.56 18.32 -36.64
CA PHE A 764 15.91 17.15 -37.23
C PHE A 764 16.91 16.29 -37.98
N SER A 765 16.84 14.96 -37.81
CA SER A 765 17.73 14.03 -38.50
C SER A 765 17.01 12.80 -39.05
N ILE A 766 17.40 12.40 -40.27
CA ILE A 766 17.09 11.09 -40.85
C ILE A 766 18.41 10.35 -40.99
N GLU A 767 18.65 9.39 -40.10
CA GLU A 767 19.85 8.57 -40.11
C GLU A 767 19.84 7.54 -41.26
N LYS A 768 21.03 7.04 -41.57
CA LYS A 768 21.25 6.12 -42.69
C LYS A 768 20.41 4.83 -42.54
N GLY A 769 19.63 4.54 -43.59
CA GLY A 769 18.74 3.37 -43.65
C GLY A 769 17.30 3.67 -43.25
N SER A 770 17.04 4.82 -42.62
CA SER A 770 15.69 5.32 -42.32
C SER A 770 15.13 6.18 -43.47
N LYS A 771 13.81 6.44 -43.40
CA LYS A 771 13.04 7.09 -44.44
C LYS A 771 11.97 8.02 -43.87
N LEU A 772 11.71 9.13 -44.56
CA LEU A 772 10.56 10.01 -44.34
C LEU A 772 9.79 10.20 -45.65
N ASP A 773 8.51 9.83 -45.67
CA ASP A 773 7.57 10.14 -46.76
C ASP A 773 6.62 11.27 -46.34
N LEU A 774 6.53 12.34 -47.14
CA LEU A 774 5.58 13.43 -46.88
C LEU A 774 5.11 14.21 -48.12
N THR A 775 4.17 15.14 -47.91
CA THR A 775 3.72 16.05 -48.98
C THR A 775 4.59 17.31 -49.04
N ALA A 776 4.80 17.99 -47.91
CA ALA A 776 5.57 19.24 -47.86
C ALA A 776 6.45 19.34 -46.61
N LEU A 777 7.72 19.72 -46.80
CA LEU A 777 8.66 20.05 -45.74
C LEU A 777 8.95 21.56 -45.79
N ASP A 778 8.69 22.28 -44.70
CA ASP A 778 9.05 23.68 -44.53
C ASP A 778 10.02 23.84 -43.34
N VAL A 779 11.20 24.42 -43.57
CA VAL A 779 12.30 24.54 -42.59
C VAL A 779 12.74 25.99 -42.50
N GLY A 780 13.01 26.51 -41.30
CA GLY A 780 13.45 27.89 -41.07
C GLY A 780 12.29 28.89 -40.97
N GLY A 781 12.58 30.17 -41.18
CA GLY A 781 11.58 31.24 -41.09
C GLY A 781 12.18 32.64 -40.99
N GLU A 782 11.43 33.57 -40.39
CA GLU A 782 11.95 34.91 -40.08
C GLU A 782 12.88 34.82 -38.86
N LEU A 783 14.19 35.01 -39.08
CA LEU A 783 15.21 35.01 -38.04
C LEU A 783 15.01 36.20 -37.09
N LEU A 784 14.67 35.93 -35.83
CA LEU A 784 14.67 36.92 -34.75
C LEU A 784 16.07 37.14 -34.17
N ASP A 785 16.92 36.11 -34.22
CA ASP A 785 18.31 36.11 -33.78
C ASP A 785 19.15 35.35 -34.83
N PRO A 786 20.23 35.93 -35.41
CA PRO A 786 21.08 35.25 -36.37
C PRO A 786 21.95 34.12 -35.76
N ASP A 787 22.11 34.09 -34.44
CA ASP A 787 22.86 33.03 -33.78
C ASP A 787 22.03 31.75 -33.60
N VAL A 788 20.69 31.83 -33.65
CA VAL A 788 19.75 30.70 -33.54
C VAL A 788 19.28 30.23 -34.92
N GLY A 789 19.53 28.97 -35.27
CA GLY A 789 19.12 28.37 -36.54
C GLY A 789 18.24 27.11 -36.41
N VAL A 790 18.03 26.46 -37.55
CA VAL A 790 17.43 25.13 -37.66
C VAL A 790 18.39 24.21 -38.43
N SER A 791 18.80 23.10 -37.82
CA SER A 791 19.76 22.14 -38.41
C SER A 791 19.04 20.86 -38.85
N LEU A 792 19.12 20.55 -40.15
CA LEU A 792 18.49 19.38 -40.77
C LEU A 792 19.52 18.46 -41.45
N ARG A 793 19.72 17.27 -40.86
CA ARG A 793 20.65 16.24 -41.35
C ARG A 793 19.91 15.11 -42.08
N ILE A 794 20.25 14.86 -43.34
CA ILE A 794 19.67 13.80 -44.17
C ILE A 794 20.77 12.81 -44.59
N ASP A 795 20.87 11.66 -43.92
CA ASP A 795 21.69 10.50 -44.32
C ASP A 795 20.85 9.31 -44.82
N GLY A 796 19.55 9.31 -44.51
CA GLY A 796 18.56 8.37 -45.05
C GLY A 796 17.90 8.87 -46.34
N VAL A 797 16.59 8.61 -46.47
CA VAL A 797 15.79 9.02 -47.64
C VAL A 797 14.65 9.94 -47.25
N LEU A 798 14.55 11.09 -47.88
CA LEU A 798 13.44 12.03 -47.80
C LEU A 798 12.62 11.97 -49.10
N ASN A 799 11.31 11.78 -49.03
CA ASN A 799 10.39 11.87 -50.17
C ASN A 799 9.35 12.96 -49.89
N ALA A 800 9.47 14.13 -50.52
CA ALA A 800 8.54 15.24 -50.36
C ALA A 800 8.11 15.77 -51.72
N ILE A 801 6.84 16.17 -51.92
CA ILE A 801 6.48 16.84 -53.18
C ILE A 801 7.21 18.19 -53.29
N VAL A 802 7.22 18.95 -52.19
CA VAL A 802 7.94 20.23 -52.09
C VAL A 802 8.76 20.25 -50.80
N VAL A 803 10.01 20.73 -50.92
CA VAL A 803 10.86 21.10 -49.78
C VAL A 803 11.19 22.59 -49.88
N ARG A 804 11.01 23.32 -48.79
CA ARG A 804 11.45 24.71 -48.64
C ARG A 804 12.44 24.81 -47.49
N ASN A 805 13.64 25.30 -47.80
CA ASN A 805 14.57 25.81 -46.80
C ASN A 805 14.46 27.34 -46.82
N GLU A 806 13.78 27.91 -45.85
CA GLU A 806 13.67 29.36 -45.66
C GLU A 806 14.93 29.89 -44.94
N GLY A 807 14.98 31.21 -44.70
CA GLY A 807 16.08 31.82 -43.95
C GLY A 807 16.28 31.16 -42.58
N GLY A 808 17.53 31.00 -42.16
CA GLY A 808 17.88 30.37 -40.88
C GLY A 808 17.83 28.85 -40.82
N GLY A 809 17.45 28.17 -41.90
CA GLY A 809 17.57 26.72 -42.02
C GLY A 809 18.87 26.28 -42.70
N ALA A 810 19.48 25.21 -42.20
CA ALA A 810 20.70 24.58 -42.72
C ALA A 810 20.44 23.11 -43.06
N PHE A 811 20.69 22.71 -44.31
CA PHE A 811 20.56 21.34 -44.79
C PHE A 811 21.93 20.71 -45.02
N TYR A 812 22.16 19.50 -44.50
CA TYR A 812 23.41 18.74 -44.70
C TYR A 812 23.17 17.22 -44.64
N GLY A 813 24.22 16.41 -44.84
CA GLY A 813 24.16 14.94 -44.83
C GLY A 813 24.41 14.26 -46.19
N THR A 814 24.44 12.92 -46.21
CA THR A 814 24.86 12.06 -47.34
C THR A 814 23.71 11.31 -48.03
N GLY A 815 22.48 11.68 -47.72
CA GLY A 815 21.27 10.95 -48.11
C GLY A 815 20.69 11.31 -49.48
N THR A 816 19.41 11.00 -49.67
CA THR A 816 18.68 11.26 -50.91
C THR A 816 17.35 11.97 -50.65
N ILE A 817 17.11 13.06 -51.35
CA ILE A 817 15.89 13.87 -51.31
C ILE A 817 15.17 13.70 -52.66
N ASN A 818 14.03 13.02 -52.68
CA ASN A 818 13.20 12.83 -53.88
C ASN A 818 11.99 13.77 -53.84
N GLY A 819 11.59 14.34 -54.98
CA GLY A 819 10.45 15.26 -54.99
C GLY A 819 10.08 15.88 -56.34
N GLN A 820 9.31 16.98 -56.30
CA GLN A 820 9.11 17.85 -57.46
C GLN A 820 10.01 19.09 -57.35
N THR A 821 9.96 19.82 -56.24
CA THR A 821 10.69 21.09 -56.09
C THR A 821 11.48 21.12 -54.78
N PHE A 822 12.74 21.53 -54.84
CA PHE A 822 13.55 21.97 -53.70
C PHE A 822 13.85 23.47 -53.85
N ASP A 823 13.37 24.29 -52.92
CA ASP A 823 13.52 25.76 -52.92
C ASP A 823 14.37 26.19 -51.72
N ASN A 824 15.58 26.70 -51.97
CA ASN A 824 16.58 27.03 -50.94
C ASN A 824 16.86 28.53 -50.83
N LYS A 825 16.61 29.09 -49.65
CA LYS A 825 16.98 30.44 -49.19
C LYS A 825 17.88 30.42 -47.95
N GLY A 826 18.22 29.23 -47.45
CA GLY A 826 19.08 29.03 -46.29
C GLY A 826 20.44 28.44 -46.68
N GLU A 827 21.13 27.86 -45.71
CA GLU A 827 22.41 27.19 -45.94
C GLU A 827 22.20 25.76 -46.45
N LEU A 828 23.05 25.35 -47.39
CA LEU A 828 23.16 23.98 -47.87
C LEU A 828 24.62 23.54 -47.80
N SER A 829 24.90 22.35 -47.25
CA SER A 829 26.22 21.73 -47.26
C SER A 829 26.16 20.26 -47.69
N GLY A 830 27.30 19.70 -48.09
CA GLY A 830 27.45 18.28 -48.38
C GLY A 830 27.82 17.45 -47.14
N GLY A 831 27.10 16.37 -46.89
CA GLY A 831 27.56 15.34 -45.94
C GLY A 831 27.56 15.72 -44.46
N ASN A 832 28.24 14.90 -43.67
CA ASN A 832 28.88 15.31 -42.41
C ASN A 832 30.35 15.68 -42.68
N SER A 833 30.63 16.31 -43.83
CA SER A 833 31.94 16.89 -44.15
C SER A 833 33.12 15.90 -44.24
N PRO A 834 33.52 15.38 -45.43
CA PRO A 834 32.88 15.51 -46.74
C PRO A 834 31.88 14.40 -47.09
N GLY A 835 30.99 14.63 -48.06
CA GLY A 835 29.99 13.68 -48.53
C GLY A 835 29.34 13.97 -49.89
N ILE A 836 28.32 13.18 -50.25
CA ILE A 836 27.48 13.42 -51.44
C ILE A 836 26.01 13.51 -51.02
N LEU A 837 25.36 14.64 -51.29
CA LEU A 837 23.92 14.81 -51.08
C LEU A 837 23.20 14.76 -52.43
N THR A 838 22.15 13.92 -52.54
CA THR A 838 21.47 13.65 -53.82
C THR A 838 20.05 14.18 -53.83
N PHE A 839 19.70 14.98 -54.84
CA PHE A 839 18.41 15.61 -55.08
C PHE A 839 17.75 15.03 -56.33
N ASN A 840 16.91 14.01 -56.13
CA ASN A 840 16.05 13.43 -57.16
C ASN A 840 14.76 14.26 -57.31
N VAL A 841 14.90 15.55 -57.63
CA VAL A 841 13.80 16.51 -57.82
C VAL A 841 13.66 16.87 -59.30
N ALA A 842 12.52 17.44 -59.69
CA ALA A 842 12.34 17.99 -61.04
C ALA A 842 12.95 19.40 -61.16
N GLU A 843 12.83 20.21 -60.11
CA GLU A 843 13.33 21.58 -60.01
C GLU A 843 14.14 21.77 -58.72
N PHE A 844 15.37 22.28 -58.85
CA PHE A 844 16.21 22.71 -57.74
C PHE A 844 16.48 24.21 -57.88
N LEU A 845 16.05 24.99 -56.90
CA LEU A 845 16.08 26.45 -56.94
C LEU A 845 16.94 26.99 -55.79
N GLN A 846 18.08 27.57 -56.11
CA GLN A 846 18.95 28.29 -55.19
C GLN A 846 18.59 29.78 -55.27
N ARG A 847 18.26 30.42 -54.15
CA ARG A 847 17.75 31.80 -54.10
C ARG A 847 18.84 32.81 -53.71
N PRO A 848 18.67 34.11 -53.98
CA PRO A 848 19.66 35.14 -53.66
C PRO A 848 20.12 35.17 -52.19
N GLU A 849 19.27 34.70 -51.27
CA GLU A 849 19.53 34.65 -49.83
C GLU A 849 20.30 33.40 -49.37
N SER A 850 20.43 32.38 -50.22
CA SER A 850 21.05 31.10 -49.85
C SER A 850 22.57 31.09 -49.96
N SER A 851 23.22 30.21 -49.20
CA SER A 851 24.64 29.85 -49.41
C SER A 851 24.81 28.35 -49.56
N LEU A 852 25.70 27.96 -50.48
CA LEU A 852 26.22 26.60 -50.61
C LEU A 852 27.61 26.57 -49.97
N LEU A 853 27.75 25.86 -48.85
CA LEU A 853 29.03 25.49 -48.27
C LEU A 853 29.53 24.20 -48.94
N ALA A 854 30.80 24.18 -49.34
CA ALA A 854 31.45 22.98 -49.84
C ALA A 854 32.87 22.82 -49.28
N GLU A 855 33.21 21.60 -48.89
CA GLU A 855 34.40 21.34 -48.09
C GLU A 855 35.43 20.53 -48.86
N LEU A 856 36.70 20.91 -48.75
CA LEU A 856 37.82 20.37 -49.52
C LEU A 856 38.93 19.89 -48.59
N GLY A 857 39.14 18.58 -48.50
CA GLY A 857 40.27 17.91 -47.81
C GLY A 857 41.13 17.03 -48.74
N GLY A 858 40.84 16.99 -50.04
CA GLY A 858 41.54 16.18 -51.02
C GLY A 858 40.73 16.01 -52.32
N SER A 859 41.24 15.22 -53.27
CA SER A 859 40.70 15.14 -54.64
C SER A 859 39.70 14.01 -54.90
N GLN A 860 39.33 13.21 -53.89
CA GLN A 860 38.32 12.15 -54.01
C GLN A 860 36.91 12.62 -53.59
N VAL A 861 35.99 12.68 -54.55
CA VAL A 861 34.59 13.09 -54.32
C VAL A 861 33.87 12.20 -53.30
N GLY A 862 33.10 12.81 -52.41
CA GLY A 862 32.25 12.14 -51.43
C GLY A 862 32.97 11.52 -50.23
N THR A 863 34.30 11.63 -50.17
CA THR A 863 35.12 11.18 -49.03
C THR A 863 36.25 12.14 -48.67
N GLN A 864 36.67 12.99 -49.61
CA GLN A 864 37.66 14.05 -49.41
C GLN A 864 37.16 15.42 -49.89
N TYR A 865 36.09 15.50 -50.68
CA TYR A 865 35.39 16.76 -50.93
C TYR A 865 33.90 16.57 -51.22
N ASP A 866 33.11 17.63 -51.03
CA ASP A 866 31.65 17.59 -51.18
C ASP A 866 31.13 17.62 -52.61
N GLN A 867 30.00 16.94 -52.82
CA GLN A 867 29.25 17.06 -54.07
C GLN A 867 27.73 17.04 -53.86
N ILE A 868 27.05 18.03 -54.45
CA ILE A 868 25.61 18.05 -54.65
C ILE A 868 25.28 17.40 -56.01
N ARG A 869 24.40 16.41 -56.03
CA ARG A 869 23.89 15.77 -57.26
C ARG A 869 22.42 16.07 -57.45
N ILE A 870 22.00 16.44 -58.65
CA ILE A 870 20.63 16.87 -58.96
C ILE A 870 20.14 16.16 -60.23
N SER A 871 18.99 15.49 -60.19
CA SER A 871 18.38 14.87 -61.39
C SER A 871 17.58 15.85 -62.25
N GLY A 872 17.17 16.98 -61.68
CA GLY A 872 16.27 17.96 -62.29
C GLY A 872 17.00 19.12 -62.95
N THR A 873 16.24 20.16 -63.33
CA THR A 873 16.79 21.44 -63.74
C THR A 873 17.20 22.27 -62.52
N THR A 874 18.33 22.95 -62.60
CA THR A 874 18.96 23.71 -61.52
C THR A 874 18.98 25.20 -61.85
N GLU A 875 18.43 26.04 -60.98
CA GLU A 875 18.58 27.51 -61.00
C GLU A 875 19.51 27.93 -59.85
N LEU A 876 20.59 28.66 -60.17
CA LEU A 876 21.63 29.09 -59.23
C LEU A 876 21.66 30.61 -59.03
N ASP A 877 21.60 31.00 -57.76
CA ASP A 877 21.84 32.34 -57.23
C ASP A 877 22.50 32.17 -55.84
N GLY A 878 22.58 33.21 -55.02
CA GLY A 878 23.15 33.13 -53.66
C GLY A 878 24.69 33.10 -53.66
N THR A 879 25.31 32.54 -52.63
CA THR A 879 26.77 32.48 -52.46
C THR A 879 27.33 31.05 -52.47
N LEU A 880 28.60 30.93 -52.85
CA LEU A 880 29.39 29.69 -52.74
C LEU A 880 30.54 29.90 -51.77
N ASP A 881 30.51 29.20 -50.64
CA ASP A 881 31.53 29.27 -49.59
C ASP A 881 32.36 27.98 -49.56
N ILE A 882 33.67 28.12 -49.34
CA ILE A 882 34.62 26.99 -49.38
C ILE A 882 35.38 26.89 -48.07
N ARG A 883 35.36 25.69 -47.48
CA ARG A 883 36.13 25.36 -46.26
C ARG A 883 37.19 24.31 -46.57
N PHE A 884 38.44 24.62 -46.24
CA PHE A 884 39.54 23.67 -46.35
C PHE A 884 39.64 22.83 -45.06
N LEU A 885 39.67 21.51 -45.21
CA LEU A 885 39.86 20.56 -44.11
C LEU A 885 41.34 20.18 -43.97
N ASP A 886 41.80 19.87 -42.75
CA ASP A 886 43.15 19.38 -42.47
C ASP A 886 44.29 20.18 -43.15
N ARG A 887 44.13 21.52 -43.18
CA ARG A 887 45.01 22.50 -43.87
C ARG A 887 45.13 22.33 -45.40
N PHE A 888 44.33 21.46 -46.04
CA PHE A 888 44.44 21.09 -47.45
C PHE A 888 44.69 22.28 -48.38
N LEU A 889 45.73 22.14 -49.20
CA LEU A 889 46.16 23.11 -50.19
C LEU A 889 45.98 22.49 -51.58
N PRO A 890 44.99 22.92 -52.38
CA PRO A 890 44.77 22.39 -53.72
C PRO A 890 45.94 22.70 -54.65
N ALA A 891 46.35 21.74 -55.48
CA ALA A 891 47.27 22.01 -56.57
C ALA A 891 46.57 22.77 -57.72
N PRO A 892 47.27 23.58 -58.53
CA PRO A 892 46.68 24.24 -59.70
C PRO A 892 46.06 23.26 -60.73
N SER A 893 46.49 21.99 -60.71
CA SER A 893 45.92 20.91 -61.53
C SER A 893 44.64 20.28 -60.97
N ASP A 894 44.32 20.49 -59.70
CA ASP A 894 43.17 19.84 -59.05
C ASP A 894 41.85 20.43 -59.55
N ARG A 895 40.80 19.60 -59.53
CA ARG A 895 39.46 19.91 -60.03
C ARG A 895 38.41 19.35 -59.06
N PHE A 896 37.43 20.16 -58.70
CA PHE A 896 36.39 19.79 -57.73
C PHE A 896 35.01 20.07 -58.34
N VAL A 897 34.27 19.02 -58.70
CA VAL A 897 32.90 19.14 -59.25
C VAL A 897 31.93 19.22 -58.07
N LEU A 898 31.64 20.44 -57.61
CA LEU A 898 30.83 20.67 -56.42
C LEU A 898 29.34 20.41 -56.67
N LEU A 899 28.87 20.67 -57.89
CA LEU A 899 27.48 20.45 -58.27
C LEU A 899 27.43 19.77 -59.63
N ALA A 900 26.63 18.71 -59.73
CA ALA A 900 26.33 18.00 -60.97
C ALA A 900 24.81 17.89 -61.16
N SER A 901 24.30 18.33 -62.31
CA SER A 901 22.89 18.39 -62.67
C SER A 901 22.62 17.63 -63.97
N GLU A 902 21.60 16.75 -64.00
CA GLU A 902 21.30 15.90 -65.16
C GLU A 902 20.48 16.61 -66.25
N GLN A 903 19.70 17.65 -65.94
CA GLN A 903 18.79 18.31 -66.91
C GLN A 903 19.12 19.79 -67.19
N GLY A 904 20.10 20.38 -66.51
CA GLY A 904 20.67 21.67 -66.89
C GLY A 904 20.88 22.63 -65.73
N ILE A 905 21.88 23.50 -65.84
CA ILE A 905 22.16 24.60 -64.92
C ILE A 905 21.86 25.96 -65.56
N LEU A 906 21.13 26.80 -64.84
CA LEU A 906 20.88 28.21 -65.13
C LEU A 906 21.40 29.07 -63.98
N GLY A 907 21.76 30.32 -64.24
CA GLY A 907 22.29 31.23 -63.21
C GLY A 907 23.74 30.94 -62.80
N ARG A 908 24.24 31.66 -61.78
CA ARG A 908 25.61 31.62 -61.22
C ARG A 908 25.59 32.12 -59.78
N PHE A 909 26.53 31.67 -58.95
CA PHE A 909 26.72 32.22 -57.61
C PHE A 909 27.20 33.67 -57.66
N SER A 910 26.55 34.54 -56.89
CA SER A 910 26.75 35.99 -56.88
C SER A 910 28.18 36.42 -56.47
N ASN A 911 28.83 35.65 -55.60
CA ASN A 911 30.22 35.86 -55.16
C ASN A 911 31.29 35.30 -56.11
N THR A 912 30.92 34.89 -57.33
CA THR A 912 31.84 34.41 -58.38
C THR A 912 31.96 35.35 -59.61
N PRO A 913 32.11 36.69 -59.43
CA PRO A 913 32.08 37.63 -60.55
C PRO A 913 33.26 37.44 -61.51
N ASN A 914 32.94 37.35 -62.80
CA ASN A 914 33.87 36.96 -63.89
C ASN A 914 34.42 35.54 -63.75
N ASP A 915 33.63 34.63 -63.18
CA ASP A 915 33.93 33.20 -63.06
C ASP A 915 35.16 32.92 -62.19
N VAL A 916 35.38 33.76 -61.19
CA VAL A 916 36.46 33.62 -60.20
C VAL A 916 35.89 33.73 -58.79
N LEU A 917 36.08 32.67 -57.99
CA LEU A 917 35.85 32.71 -56.55
C LEU A 917 37.13 33.17 -55.86
N ARG A 918 37.02 34.17 -54.98
CA ARG A 918 38.13 34.68 -54.16
C ARG A 918 37.94 34.23 -52.72
N LEU A 919 38.99 33.66 -52.15
CA LEU A 919 39.13 33.19 -50.78
C LEU A 919 40.38 33.86 -50.20
N ILE A 920 40.52 33.91 -48.86
CA ILE A 920 41.70 34.52 -48.25
C ILE A 920 43.00 33.78 -48.63
N ARG A 921 42.96 32.43 -48.68
CA ARG A 921 44.08 31.56 -49.09
C ARG A 921 44.36 31.55 -50.60
N GLY A 922 43.51 32.12 -51.45
CA GLY A 922 43.68 31.98 -52.90
C GLY A 922 42.41 32.19 -53.73
N SER A 923 42.47 31.88 -55.01
CA SER A 923 41.33 31.97 -55.92
C SER A 923 41.18 30.72 -56.79
N PHE A 924 39.93 30.39 -57.13
CA PHE A 924 39.60 29.36 -58.11
C PHE A 924 38.97 30.00 -59.35
N ASP A 925 39.23 29.42 -60.53
CA ASP A 925 38.37 29.58 -61.70
C ASP A 925 37.13 28.68 -61.53
N VAL A 926 35.94 29.26 -61.59
CA VAL A 926 34.65 28.58 -61.43
C VAL A 926 34.07 28.28 -62.80
N VAL A 927 34.23 27.03 -63.24
CA VAL A 927 33.78 26.57 -64.56
C VAL A 927 32.33 26.13 -64.46
N TYR A 928 31.44 26.99 -64.95
CA TYR A 928 30.04 26.67 -65.18
C TYR A 928 29.87 26.00 -66.56
N THR A 929 29.40 24.75 -66.58
CA THR A 929 28.95 24.05 -67.79
C THR A 929 27.43 23.91 -67.76
N ASP A 930 26.84 23.41 -68.86
CA ASP A 930 25.41 23.10 -68.91
C ASP A 930 24.97 22.13 -67.79
N THR A 931 25.89 21.31 -67.23
CA THR A 931 25.57 20.23 -66.27
C THR A 931 26.43 20.21 -65.00
N THR A 932 27.43 21.09 -64.85
CA THR A 932 28.32 21.10 -63.68
C THR A 932 28.73 22.51 -63.24
N VAL A 933 28.98 22.67 -61.94
CA VAL A 933 29.83 23.72 -61.38
C VAL A 933 31.12 23.07 -60.89
N GLU A 934 32.25 23.46 -61.47
CA GLU A 934 33.57 22.91 -61.17
C GLU A 934 34.54 24.00 -60.72
N LEU A 935 35.22 23.80 -59.59
CA LEU A 935 36.38 24.60 -59.20
C LEU A 935 37.63 24.08 -59.88
N SER A 936 38.42 24.98 -60.45
CA SER A 936 39.63 24.67 -61.21
C SER A 936 40.71 25.73 -61.04
N ASN A 937 41.95 25.41 -61.43
CA ASN A 937 43.08 26.34 -61.45
C ASN A 937 43.23 27.14 -60.15
N PHE A 938 43.37 26.43 -59.02
CA PHE A 938 43.65 27.11 -57.76
C PHE A 938 44.94 27.94 -57.88
N ARG A 939 44.84 29.21 -57.54
CA ARG A 939 45.96 30.15 -57.44
C ARG A 939 46.10 30.55 -55.98
N LEU A 940 47.20 30.14 -55.40
CA LEU A 940 47.56 30.42 -54.01
C LEU A 940 47.76 31.93 -53.83
N ASN A 941 47.10 32.53 -52.83
CA ASN A 941 47.42 33.89 -52.41
C ASN A 941 48.73 33.84 -51.62
N GLY A 942 49.57 34.86 -51.71
CA GLY A 942 50.86 34.90 -51.01
C GLY A 942 52.00 34.06 -51.60
N ASP A 943 51.78 33.29 -52.68
CA ASP A 943 52.85 32.69 -53.50
C ASP A 943 53.32 33.75 -54.51
N PHE A 944 54.38 34.48 -54.16
CA PHE A 944 54.85 35.64 -54.92
C PHE A 944 55.91 35.23 -55.96
N ASN A 945 56.64 34.14 -55.74
CA ASN A 945 57.60 33.61 -56.70
C ASN A 945 56.97 32.67 -57.77
N GLN A 946 55.70 32.28 -57.58
CA GLN A 946 54.89 31.40 -58.43
C GLN A 946 55.43 29.96 -58.51
N ASN A 947 56.00 29.45 -57.42
CA ASN A 947 56.53 28.09 -57.31
C ASN A 947 55.49 27.05 -56.84
N ALA A 948 54.28 27.49 -56.47
CA ALA A 948 53.17 26.71 -55.91
C ALA A 948 53.41 26.14 -54.50
N MET A 949 54.29 26.78 -53.73
CA MET A 949 54.49 26.59 -52.28
C MET A 949 54.25 27.92 -51.57
N LEU A 950 54.16 27.88 -50.24
CA LEU A 950 54.31 29.07 -49.39
C LEU A 950 55.55 28.81 -48.57
N ASP A 951 56.65 29.46 -48.93
CA ASP A 951 57.94 29.21 -48.30
C ASP A 951 58.64 30.50 -47.84
N VAL A 952 59.87 30.35 -47.34
CA VAL A 952 60.67 31.45 -46.79
C VAL A 952 60.97 32.51 -47.86
N GLU A 953 61.04 32.15 -49.13
CA GLU A 953 61.28 33.10 -50.22
C GLU A 953 60.09 34.05 -50.39
N ASP A 954 58.85 33.58 -50.25
CA ASP A 954 57.64 34.39 -50.39
C ASP A 954 57.49 35.42 -49.27
N ILE A 955 57.57 34.99 -48.00
CA ILE A 955 57.51 35.91 -46.87
C ILE A 955 58.68 36.91 -46.90
N SER A 956 59.85 36.51 -47.41
CA SER A 956 60.99 37.42 -47.63
C SER A 956 60.72 38.45 -48.74
N LEU A 957 59.94 38.10 -49.78
CA LEU A 957 59.51 39.05 -50.82
C LEU A 957 58.50 40.06 -50.26
N LEU A 958 57.55 39.61 -49.43
CA LEU A 958 56.58 40.47 -48.74
C LEU A 958 57.26 41.46 -47.77
N VAL A 959 58.11 40.95 -46.87
CA VAL A 959 58.90 41.80 -45.96
C VAL A 959 59.81 42.77 -46.73
N SER A 960 60.36 42.35 -47.88
CA SER A 960 61.13 43.24 -48.77
C SER A 960 60.27 44.35 -49.39
N ALA A 961 59.02 44.09 -49.74
CA ALA A 961 58.09 45.08 -50.29
C ALA A 961 57.68 46.11 -49.22
N ILE A 962 57.30 45.63 -48.03
CA ILE A 962 56.96 46.44 -46.85
C ILE A 962 58.12 47.38 -46.49
N ASN A 963 59.35 46.85 -46.34
CA ASN A 963 60.53 47.65 -45.98
C ASN A 963 60.92 48.71 -47.00
N ARG A 964 60.51 48.56 -48.26
CA ARG A 964 60.73 49.56 -49.32
C ARG A 964 59.55 50.50 -49.52
N ALA A 965 58.45 50.30 -48.79
CA ALA A 965 57.15 50.93 -49.03
C ALA A 965 56.67 50.77 -50.49
N GLU A 966 56.89 49.59 -51.07
CA GLU A 966 56.40 49.21 -52.41
C GLU A 966 54.92 48.82 -52.32
N ASN A 967 54.02 49.76 -52.61
CA ASN A 967 52.57 49.52 -52.63
C ASN A 967 52.09 48.81 -53.91
N ASP A 968 52.76 47.72 -54.29
CA ASP A 968 52.31 46.84 -55.38
C ASP A 968 51.20 45.93 -54.85
N MET A 969 50.05 45.95 -55.51
CA MET A 969 48.85 45.23 -55.08
C MET A 969 48.95 43.71 -55.26
N THR A 970 50.12 43.20 -55.70
CA THR A 970 50.46 41.79 -55.58
C THR A 970 50.79 41.38 -54.15
N PHE A 971 51.26 42.31 -53.30
CA PHE A 971 51.64 42.05 -51.90
C PHE A 971 50.56 42.45 -50.88
N ASP A 972 49.52 43.15 -51.31
CA ASP A 972 48.30 43.42 -50.54
C ASP A 972 47.45 42.14 -50.52
N VAL A 973 47.70 41.29 -49.51
CA VAL A 973 47.04 39.99 -49.36
C VAL A 973 45.83 40.08 -48.43
N ASN A 974 45.74 41.14 -47.61
CA ASN A 974 44.60 41.42 -46.74
C ASN A 974 43.45 42.16 -47.49
N THR A 975 43.75 42.76 -48.64
CA THR A 975 42.85 43.49 -49.57
C THR A 975 42.36 44.87 -49.11
N ASP A 976 43.06 45.52 -48.18
CA ASP A 976 42.75 46.89 -47.73
C ASP A 976 43.32 48.01 -48.63
N ASN A 977 44.09 47.66 -49.68
CA ASN A 977 44.77 48.54 -50.65
C ASN A 977 46.06 49.22 -50.13
N VAL A 978 46.62 48.76 -49.01
CA VAL A 978 47.90 49.18 -48.44
C VAL A 978 48.81 47.96 -48.26
N VAL A 979 50.09 48.06 -48.62
CA VAL A 979 51.08 47.01 -48.32
C VAL A 979 51.80 47.35 -47.02
N ASP A 980 51.44 46.69 -45.91
CA ASP A 980 52.08 46.89 -44.60
C ASP A 980 52.13 45.62 -43.71
N ASN A 981 52.44 45.76 -42.41
CA ASN A 981 52.56 44.62 -41.49
C ASN A 981 51.22 43.89 -41.24
N ASN A 982 50.07 44.43 -41.65
CA ASN A 982 48.80 43.71 -41.64
C ASN A 982 48.78 42.62 -42.74
N ASP A 983 49.48 42.82 -43.87
CA ASP A 983 49.69 41.78 -44.88
C ASP A 983 50.61 40.67 -44.39
N LEU A 984 51.69 41.04 -43.70
CA LEU A 984 52.56 40.05 -43.05
C LEU A 984 51.76 39.19 -42.06
N ARG A 985 50.90 39.82 -41.26
CA ARG A 985 49.99 39.14 -40.33
C ARG A 985 49.00 38.21 -41.05
N ALA A 986 48.36 38.68 -42.12
CA ALA A 986 47.41 37.88 -42.90
C ALA A 986 48.09 36.72 -43.65
N TRP A 987 49.30 36.93 -44.17
CA TRP A 987 50.10 35.88 -44.80
C TRP A 987 50.42 34.76 -43.80
N VAL A 988 50.88 35.12 -42.59
CA VAL A 988 51.24 34.16 -41.54
C VAL A 988 50.02 33.39 -41.03
N HIS A 989 48.94 34.08 -40.64
CA HIS A 989 47.80 33.43 -39.97
C HIS A 989 46.73 32.88 -40.91
N ASP A 990 46.33 33.66 -41.91
CA ASP A 990 45.11 33.37 -42.68
C ASP A 990 45.41 32.59 -43.97
N ILE A 991 46.63 32.70 -44.48
CA ILE A 991 47.09 32.09 -45.74
C ILE A 991 47.95 30.86 -45.46
N ALA A 992 49.12 31.04 -44.82
CA ALA A 992 50.05 29.96 -44.48
C ALA A 992 49.52 29.05 -43.35
N LEU A 993 48.65 29.57 -42.49
CA LEU A 993 48.14 28.89 -41.28
C LEU A 993 49.29 28.47 -40.35
N THR A 994 50.16 29.42 -40.00
CA THR A 994 51.24 29.25 -39.01
C THR A 994 51.28 30.40 -37.99
N TYR A 995 52.31 30.45 -37.16
CA TYR A 995 52.56 31.43 -36.12
C TYR A 995 53.77 32.30 -36.44
N PHE A 996 53.80 33.50 -35.86
CA PHE A 996 55.06 34.21 -35.68
C PHE A 996 55.93 33.38 -34.72
N GLY A 997 57.14 33.02 -35.16
CA GLY A 997 58.02 32.11 -34.42
C GLY A 997 58.37 30.82 -35.16
N ASP A 998 57.54 30.39 -36.12
CA ASP A 998 57.81 29.22 -36.97
C ASP A 998 58.88 29.55 -38.01
N ALA A 999 60.14 29.35 -37.65
CA ALA A 999 61.30 29.63 -38.52
C ALA A 999 61.48 28.60 -39.64
N ASN A 1000 60.71 27.52 -39.68
CA ASN A 1000 60.87 26.46 -40.66
C ASN A 1000 59.65 26.21 -41.56
N LEU A 1001 58.53 26.88 -41.27
CA LEU A 1001 57.25 26.82 -41.96
C LEU A 1001 56.65 25.40 -41.99
N ASP A 1002 56.85 24.61 -40.92
CA ASP A 1002 56.13 23.34 -40.72
C ASP A 1002 54.71 23.53 -40.12
N GLY A 1003 54.41 24.77 -39.72
CA GLY A 1003 53.13 25.19 -39.19
C GLY A 1003 53.03 25.10 -37.66
N GLU A 1004 54.12 24.77 -36.96
CA GLU A 1004 54.24 24.83 -35.50
C GLU A 1004 55.26 25.90 -35.10
N PHE A 1005 55.08 26.53 -33.94
CA PHE A 1005 56.16 27.28 -33.30
C PHE A 1005 56.63 26.47 -32.10
N ASN A 1006 57.81 25.85 -32.17
CA ASN A 1006 58.30 24.97 -31.11
C ASN A 1006 59.80 25.20 -30.80
N SER A 1007 60.33 24.43 -29.86
CA SER A 1007 61.74 24.50 -29.47
C SER A 1007 62.73 24.21 -30.62
N GLY A 1008 62.30 23.53 -31.69
CA GLY A 1008 63.07 23.33 -32.92
C GLY A 1008 63.36 24.65 -33.65
N ASP A 1009 62.38 25.54 -33.77
CA ASP A 1009 62.53 26.85 -34.42
C ASP A 1009 63.47 27.76 -33.65
N LEU A 1010 63.31 27.81 -32.32
CA LEU A 1010 64.23 28.55 -31.45
C LEU A 1010 65.67 28.02 -31.60
N ILE A 1011 65.85 26.70 -31.65
CA ILE A 1011 67.17 26.09 -31.90
C ILE A 1011 67.70 26.50 -33.29
N LYS A 1012 66.84 26.57 -34.32
CA LYS A 1012 67.20 26.95 -35.69
C LYS A 1012 67.69 28.40 -35.77
N VAL A 1013 66.93 29.37 -35.26
CA VAL A 1013 67.31 30.79 -35.32
C VAL A 1013 68.54 31.09 -34.46
N PHE A 1014 68.69 30.46 -33.28
CA PHE A 1014 69.92 30.62 -32.49
C PHE A 1014 71.14 29.91 -33.09
N GLN A 1015 70.96 28.92 -33.96
CA GLN A 1015 72.06 28.33 -34.74
C GLN A 1015 72.52 29.23 -35.90
N ALA A 1016 71.65 30.08 -36.46
CA ALA A 1016 72.03 31.08 -37.46
C ALA A 1016 72.99 32.13 -36.87
N GLY A 1017 72.85 32.45 -35.58
CA GLY A 1017 73.79 33.27 -34.84
C GLY A 1017 73.66 34.79 -35.05
N THR A 1018 72.54 35.24 -35.63
CA THR A 1018 72.23 36.65 -35.91
C THR A 1018 71.60 37.40 -34.72
N TYR A 1019 71.15 36.68 -33.68
CA TYR A 1019 70.48 37.28 -32.52
C TYR A 1019 71.34 38.35 -31.83
N GLU A 1020 70.88 39.61 -31.86
CA GLU A 1020 71.53 40.76 -31.21
C GLU A 1020 73.03 40.90 -31.58
N ASP A 1021 73.41 40.52 -32.81
CA ASP A 1021 74.83 40.45 -33.26
C ASP A 1021 75.43 41.82 -33.67
N ALA A 1022 74.58 42.85 -33.74
CA ALA A 1022 74.86 44.22 -34.18
C ALA A 1022 75.25 44.40 -35.67
N ILE A 1023 74.82 43.51 -36.56
CA ILE A 1023 74.98 43.61 -38.01
C ILE A 1023 73.62 43.86 -38.69
N THR A 1024 73.29 45.14 -38.87
CA THR A 1024 72.00 45.58 -39.44
C THR A 1024 71.67 44.97 -40.82
N GLY A 1025 70.46 44.44 -40.95
CA GLY A 1025 69.88 43.93 -42.19
C GLY A 1025 70.44 42.57 -42.62
N ASN A 1026 70.88 41.74 -41.67
CA ASN A 1026 71.47 40.43 -41.95
C ASN A 1026 70.51 39.24 -41.71
N SER A 1027 69.32 39.50 -41.19
CA SER A 1027 68.35 38.47 -40.82
C SER A 1027 67.23 38.34 -41.84
N THR A 1028 66.57 37.19 -41.77
CA THR A 1028 65.41 36.78 -42.57
C THR A 1028 64.45 36.01 -41.65
N TRP A 1029 63.24 35.69 -42.11
CA TRP A 1029 62.28 34.88 -41.35
C TRP A 1029 62.88 33.57 -40.80
N GLU A 1030 63.65 32.85 -41.61
CA GLU A 1030 64.32 31.58 -41.23
C GLU A 1030 65.41 31.77 -40.17
N THR A 1031 65.94 32.99 -40.04
CA THR A 1031 66.98 33.35 -39.04
C THR A 1031 66.45 34.26 -37.93
N GLY A 1032 65.13 34.42 -37.80
CA GLY A 1032 64.47 35.06 -36.66
C GLY A 1032 63.96 36.50 -36.86
N ASP A 1033 64.02 37.08 -38.06
CA ASP A 1033 63.32 38.34 -38.36
C ASP A 1033 61.82 38.06 -38.57
N TRP A 1034 61.06 38.13 -37.47
CA TRP A 1034 59.62 37.87 -37.43
C TRP A 1034 58.80 39.15 -37.34
N ASN A 1035 59.42 40.27 -36.95
CA ASN A 1035 58.77 41.59 -36.97
C ASN A 1035 58.90 42.28 -38.34
N GLY A 1036 59.87 41.86 -39.16
CA GLY A 1036 60.08 42.30 -40.53
C GLY A 1036 61.01 43.51 -40.66
N ASP A 1037 61.82 43.86 -39.66
CA ASP A 1037 62.74 45.02 -39.72
C ASP A 1037 64.16 44.68 -40.23
N GLY A 1038 64.42 43.40 -40.49
CA GLY A 1038 65.68 42.89 -41.06
C GLY A 1038 66.74 42.43 -40.05
N ASP A 1039 66.46 42.52 -38.74
CA ASP A 1039 67.39 42.18 -37.66
C ASP A 1039 66.74 41.23 -36.63
N PHE A 1040 67.34 40.06 -36.35
CA PHE A 1040 66.84 39.19 -35.28
C PHE A 1040 67.19 39.76 -33.90
N THR A 1041 66.19 40.30 -33.21
CA THR A 1041 66.36 40.97 -31.92
C THR A 1041 65.41 40.42 -30.85
N THR A 1042 65.48 41.01 -29.65
CA THR A 1042 64.46 40.82 -28.61
C THR A 1042 63.05 41.23 -29.10
N GLY A 1043 62.93 42.10 -30.11
CA GLY A 1043 61.65 42.53 -30.69
C GLY A 1043 60.89 41.37 -31.35
N ASP A 1044 61.58 40.54 -32.11
CA ASP A 1044 61.02 39.38 -32.81
C ASP A 1044 60.53 38.30 -31.84
N LEU A 1045 61.35 38.02 -30.82
CA LEU A 1045 60.95 37.12 -29.74
C LEU A 1045 59.68 37.65 -29.04
N ILE A 1046 59.56 38.97 -28.86
CA ILE A 1046 58.33 39.56 -28.31
C ILE A 1046 57.14 39.35 -29.26
N VAL A 1047 57.30 39.55 -30.57
CA VAL A 1047 56.22 39.29 -31.56
C VAL A 1047 55.77 37.83 -31.52
N ALA A 1048 56.70 36.87 -31.63
CA ALA A 1048 56.40 35.44 -31.62
C ALA A 1048 55.78 34.94 -30.30
N PHE A 1049 56.26 35.42 -29.14
CA PHE A 1049 55.65 35.05 -27.86
C PHE A 1049 54.36 35.83 -27.54
N GLN A 1050 54.11 36.98 -28.15
CA GLN A 1050 52.81 37.67 -28.09
C GLN A 1050 51.76 37.01 -28.96
N ASP A 1051 52.18 36.39 -30.07
CA ASP A 1051 51.32 35.58 -30.93
C ASP A 1051 50.82 34.31 -30.22
N GLY A 1052 51.66 33.75 -29.34
CA GLY A 1052 51.23 32.78 -28.34
C GLY A 1052 51.21 31.31 -28.78
N GLY A 1053 51.63 31.01 -30.01
CA GLY A 1053 51.65 29.65 -30.58
C GLY A 1053 52.66 28.66 -30.00
N TYR A 1054 53.56 29.09 -29.10
CA TYR A 1054 54.71 28.30 -28.66
C TYR A 1054 54.33 26.98 -27.98
N GLU A 1055 54.77 25.86 -28.58
CA GLU A 1055 54.50 24.47 -28.16
C GLU A 1055 52.99 24.14 -28.08
N LEU A 1056 52.14 24.85 -28.82
CA LEU A 1056 50.70 24.54 -28.98
C LEU A 1056 50.42 23.51 -30.09
N GLY A 1057 51.45 23.13 -30.87
CA GLY A 1057 51.31 22.29 -32.06
C GLY A 1057 50.87 23.08 -33.29
N PRO A 1058 50.26 22.44 -34.31
CA PRO A 1058 49.94 23.08 -35.57
C PRO A 1058 48.87 24.18 -35.45
N ASN A 1059 49.16 25.40 -35.94
CA ASN A 1059 48.10 26.41 -36.14
C ASN A 1059 47.06 25.89 -37.15
N SER A 1060 45.93 25.44 -36.64
CA SER A 1060 44.77 25.05 -37.43
C SER A 1060 43.64 26.00 -37.11
N VAL A 1061 42.99 26.53 -38.14
CA VAL A 1061 41.70 27.21 -37.98
C VAL A 1061 40.78 26.22 -37.30
N ALA A 1062 40.28 26.56 -36.11
CA ALA A 1062 39.36 25.70 -35.38
C ALA A 1062 38.19 25.37 -36.31
N ILE A 1063 38.01 24.09 -36.64
CA ILE A 1063 36.88 23.61 -37.44
C ILE A 1063 35.63 24.06 -36.68
N PRO A 1064 34.79 24.96 -37.22
CA PRO A 1064 33.47 25.14 -36.67
C PRO A 1064 32.74 23.84 -36.99
N GLU A 1065 32.57 22.95 -36.01
CA GLU A 1065 31.56 21.90 -36.19
C GLU A 1065 30.27 22.62 -36.61
N PRO A 1066 29.55 22.16 -37.66
CA PRO A 1066 28.32 22.82 -38.10
C PRO A 1066 27.43 22.99 -36.87
N LYS A 1067 26.84 24.18 -36.66
CA LYS A 1067 26.21 24.56 -35.37
C LYS A 1067 25.36 23.42 -34.80
N SER A 1068 25.98 22.66 -33.90
CA SER A 1068 25.43 21.41 -33.41
C SER A 1068 26.01 21.13 -32.03
N SER A 1069 25.12 21.23 -31.05
CA SER A 1069 25.33 20.93 -29.64
C SER A 1069 25.58 19.44 -29.34
N LEU A 1070 26.09 18.67 -30.30
CA LEU A 1070 26.17 17.21 -30.26
C LEU A 1070 27.27 16.68 -29.31
N LEU A 1071 28.40 17.37 -29.18
CA LEU A 1071 29.50 16.91 -28.31
C LEU A 1071 29.10 16.67 -26.85
N PRO A 1072 28.44 17.60 -26.12
CA PRO A 1072 28.04 17.37 -24.74
C PRO A 1072 26.99 16.26 -24.58
N ILE A 1073 26.04 16.12 -25.53
CA ILE A 1073 24.96 15.14 -25.46
C ILE A 1073 25.48 13.72 -25.72
N LEU A 1074 26.37 13.54 -26.71
CA LEU A 1074 26.97 12.24 -27.04
C LEU A 1074 27.86 11.71 -25.90
N ILE A 1075 28.59 12.60 -25.23
CA ILE A 1075 29.38 12.26 -24.03
C ILE A 1075 28.45 11.81 -22.88
N GLY A 1076 27.29 12.47 -22.70
CA GLY A 1076 26.26 12.06 -21.75
C GLY A 1076 25.75 10.64 -21.99
N MET A 1077 25.37 10.30 -23.22
CA MET A 1077 24.88 8.96 -23.58
C MET A 1077 25.94 7.86 -23.40
N ILE A 1078 27.21 8.14 -23.74
CA ILE A 1078 28.32 7.18 -23.57
C ILE A 1078 28.63 6.96 -22.08
N ALA A 1079 28.58 8.00 -21.26
CA ALA A 1079 28.72 7.87 -19.81
C ALA A 1079 27.59 7.03 -19.20
N TRP A 1080 26.34 7.23 -19.64
CA TRP A 1080 25.18 6.47 -19.17
C TRP A 1080 25.21 4.99 -19.56
N GLN A 1081 25.62 4.65 -20.79
CA GLN A 1081 25.78 3.24 -21.20
C GLN A 1081 26.82 2.47 -20.35
N GLN A 1082 27.79 3.15 -19.73
CA GLN A 1082 28.73 2.52 -18.80
C GLN A 1082 28.17 2.36 -17.37
N ILE A 1083 27.16 3.15 -17.00
CA ILE A 1083 26.45 3.07 -15.72
C ILE A 1083 25.36 1.98 -15.78
N ALA A 1084 24.53 1.98 -16.83
CA ALA A 1084 23.48 0.98 -17.04
C ALA A 1084 24.01 -0.46 -17.27
N ARG A 1085 25.32 -0.63 -17.59
CA ARG A 1085 26.00 -1.93 -17.63
C ARG A 1085 26.63 -2.36 -16.29
N ARG A 1086 26.45 -1.58 -15.21
CA ARG A 1086 27.00 -1.82 -13.86
C ARG A 1086 25.94 -1.93 -12.76
N THR A 1087 24.67 -1.82 -13.13
CA THR A 1087 23.48 -2.11 -12.32
C THR A 1087 22.76 -3.33 -12.86
#